data_AF-A0A9E5VRP3-F1
#
_entry.id   AF-A0A9E5VRP3-F1
#
_cell.length_a   1.000
_cell.length_b   1.000
_cell.length_c   1.000
_cell.angle_alpha   90.00
_cell.angle_beta   90.00
_cell.angle_gamma   90.00
#
_symmetry.space_group_name_H-M   'P 1'
#
loop_
_entity.id
_entity.type
_entity.pdbx_description
1 polymer ?
#
loop_
_entity_poly.entity_id
_entity_poly.type
_entity_poly.pdbx_seq_one_letter_code
_entity_poly.pdbx_strand_id
1 'polypeptide(L)'
;MKREDIHCDVLIIGGGIGGLACAASVKERMPDAEVIVVEKNFAGYAGKANRGGGVLQYFDPNRVKAEDFLKFHVNEIGCYLGNQELMLRYVNMNTEMIEKLESWGVKLPREEDGSFRVRPTGPMTAMISVDLDLCLKIRRVCEKAGVRFLDKTVMADLLTAKLTVKKPFPPSEEQIDVVNGALCYSVLDGTTYVIGARRVVLATGGQNYRFASMWSSGRGDGIAAAYRAGAKLRNVEFGNFAQLMRVRSHNEMIFAENNMYNGKGEFITPNFLSRRETDINSNAVREWYKQMKAGNGPVTVLDPRTRKGSSDDGSYPYGKKFRELNDSAAEKVDGVDGNSYEVCPMLIGEQSPICTDTGMRATLKGLYAIGDCSYSGSAAAGAVPAPPGRNRGSGILNAVFAAMVCSETIDNDAHMPGGALPVNDDKVAKLTADLLAPLERKEGCTAEDVIEVVHQAICPSDYSIIMTEERIAEALKIVMKAKEMVPAMKANDWHELMCCHEAEAMVLSAELHYRASSMRKESRGWFLREDYPERDDANWLKWIDVVNKDGEMTFSTTRLPVETWPVKPDKSVIPTVPVTEEEKAGPLYKYFTRTMVEADPALYSAASMPCDPAKAISPLEMNKLFDEGYLDMELGYCNLPDGTAVLANKTFFPNCTPEMFDFWFAWHGVEGIRYKIWNPQQHYNVQTMNMDKAMDKSLSLKERYWDTAHDVYEDCGEGPQRIFINFRNPVDIGFDPEKLKDFKGTIVCAGNEKSPTIMCHFMRPVEGGCELRSRFWMGWHVIGGKPVKMIPDGVRLPLDGVKSLLTHNIKEFTNLAAILPEVYSEFIGEFTR
;
A
#
# COMPACT_ATOMS: atom_id res chain seq x y z
N MET A 1 29.92 6.59 33.73
CA MET A 1 29.83 6.71 32.27
C MET A 1 29.93 8.18 31.91
N LYS A 2 30.66 8.55 30.85
CA LYS A 2 30.76 9.94 30.39
C LYS A 2 29.46 10.31 29.65
N ARG A 3 28.87 11.47 29.97
CA ARG A 3 27.73 12.05 29.22
C ARG A 3 28.21 13.31 28.52
N GLU A 4 27.81 13.49 27.26
CA GLU A 4 27.99 14.72 26.49
C GLU A 4 26.65 15.19 25.93
N ASP A 5 26.26 16.42 26.28
CA ASP A 5 25.09 17.09 25.70
C ASP A 5 25.56 17.97 24.54
N ILE A 6 25.03 17.71 23.34
CA ILE A 6 25.40 18.42 22.12
C ILE A 6 24.16 18.86 21.35
N HIS A 7 24.32 19.93 20.57
CA HIS A 7 23.24 20.50 19.76
C HIS A 7 23.66 20.64 18.31
N CYS A 8 22.67 20.59 17.41
CA CYS A 8 22.84 20.89 15.99
C CYS A 8 21.51 21.31 15.35
N ASP A 9 21.57 21.91 14.17
CA ASP A 9 20.37 22.24 13.39
C ASP A 9 19.78 20.98 12.73
N VAL A 10 20.65 20.11 12.20
CA VAL A 10 20.27 18.88 11.50
C VAL A 10 21.10 17.71 12.03
N LEU A 11 20.41 16.74 12.62
CA LEU A 11 20.98 15.46 13.03
C LEU A 11 20.63 14.40 11.99
N ILE A 12 21.63 13.77 11.41
CA ILE A 12 21.47 12.67 10.46
C ILE A 12 21.98 11.39 11.13
N ILE A 13 21.13 10.36 11.20
CA ILE A 13 21.46 9.08 11.82
C ILE A 13 21.63 8.06 10.70
N GLY A 14 22.88 7.67 10.45
CA GLY A 14 23.33 6.85 9.33
C GLY A 14 24.27 7.62 8.41
N GLY A 15 25.49 7.10 8.24
CA GLY A 15 26.58 7.63 7.41
C GLY A 15 26.80 6.84 6.12
N GLY A 16 25.78 6.14 5.63
CA GLY A 16 25.73 5.56 4.29
C GLY A 16 25.46 6.62 3.21
N ILE A 17 25.28 6.18 1.96
CA ILE A 17 25.09 7.11 0.82
C ILE A 17 23.95 8.11 1.03
N GLY A 18 22.80 7.67 1.56
CA GLY A 18 21.65 8.56 1.79
C GLY A 18 21.97 9.66 2.82
N GLY A 19 22.57 9.29 3.95
CA GLY A 19 22.96 10.26 4.98
C GLY A 19 24.05 11.22 4.52
N LEU A 20 25.06 10.72 3.80
CA LEU A 20 26.13 11.55 3.23
C LEU A 20 25.62 12.51 2.14
N ALA A 21 24.78 12.03 1.23
CA ALA A 21 24.15 12.86 0.21
C ALA A 21 23.24 13.93 0.84
N CYS A 22 22.54 13.58 1.93
CA CYS A 22 21.69 14.52 2.66
C CYS A 22 22.53 15.59 3.35
N ALA A 23 23.60 15.19 4.06
CA ALA A 23 24.52 16.11 4.71
C ALA A 23 25.15 17.10 3.72
N ALA A 24 25.63 16.60 2.57
CA ALA A 24 26.19 17.43 1.51
C ALA A 24 25.14 18.41 0.95
N SER A 25 23.94 17.92 0.62
CA SER A 25 22.86 18.75 0.05
C SER A 25 22.36 19.81 1.04
N VAL A 26 22.25 19.47 2.33
CA VAL A 26 21.90 20.42 3.39
C VAL A 26 22.97 21.50 3.49
N LYS A 27 24.26 21.16 3.48
CA LYS A 27 25.33 22.18 3.56
C LYS A 27 25.39 23.09 2.33
N GLU A 28 24.99 22.63 1.15
CA GLU A 28 24.94 23.47 -0.04
C GLU A 28 23.76 24.47 0.01
N ARG A 29 22.63 24.06 0.59
CA ARG A 29 21.43 24.90 0.75
C ARG A 29 21.51 25.83 1.96
N MET A 30 22.05 25.31 3.06
CA MET A 30 22.19 25.96 4.35
C MET A 30 23.66 25.91 4.80
N PRO A 31 24.56 26.72 4.20
CA PRO A 31 26.00 26.68 4.49
C PRO A 31 26.37 26.91 5.95
N ASP A 32 25.53 27.63 6.71
CA ASP A 32 25.78 27.94 8.12
C ASP A 32 25.14 26.93 9.08
N ALA A 33 24.34 25.97 8.59
CA ALA A 33 23.70 24.98 9.44
C ALA A 33 24.73 24.08 10.13
N GLU A 34 24.54 23.87 11.42
CA GLU A 34 25.27 22.86 12.19
C GLU A 34 24.69 21.48 11.88
N VAL A 35 25.50 20.63 11.23
CA VAL A 35 25.09 19.29 10.82
C VAL A 35 25.94 18.25 11.54
N ILE A 36 25.29 17.31 12.21
CA ILE A 36 25.95 16.15 12.83
C ILE A 36 25.47 14.87 12.14
N VAL A 37 26.41 14.01 11.76
CA VAL A 37 26.14 12.64 11.28
C VAL A 37 26.58 11.64 12.34
N VAL A 38 25.65 10.84 12.83
CA VAL A 38 25.90 9.71 13.75
C VAL A 38 25.96 8.43 12.93
N GLU A 39 27.02 7.64 13.08
CA GLU A 39 27.18 6.37 12.38
C GLU A 39 27.76 5.30 13.31
N LYS A 40 27.05 4.18 13.46
CA LYS A 40 27.46 3.07 14.34
C LYS A 40 28.72 2.36 13.86
N ASN A 41 29.01 2.43 12.57
CA ASN A 41 30.24 1.94 11.99
C ASN A 41 31.20 3.10 11.68
N PHE A 42 31.48 3.36 10.41
CA PHE A 42 32.32 4.46 9.97
C PHE A 42 31.73 5.04 8.69
N ALA A 43 31.34 6.32 8.71
CA ALA A 43 30.71 6.98 7.57
C ALA A 43 31.66 6.94 6.37
N GLY A 44 31.14 6.61 5.19
CA GLY A 44 31.98 6.36 4.00
C GLY A 44 32.32 4.88 3.76
N TYR A 45 32.35 4.04 4.82
CA TYR A 45 32.45 2.57 4.70
C TYR A 45 31.15 1.85 5.09
N ALA A 46 30.23 2.57 5.74
CA ALA A 46 28.93 2.07 6.16
C ALA A 46 27.92 1.93 5.01
N GLY A 47 26.85 1.16 5.26
CA GLY A 47 25.80 0.89 4.31
C GLY A 47 26.18 -0.11 3.21
N LYS A 48 25.34 -0.20 2.18
CA LYS A 48 25.43 -1.17 1.07
C LYS A 48 26.13 -0.62 -0.18
N ALA A 49 26.17 0.70 -0.35
CA ALA A 49 26.55 1.33 -1.62
C ALA A 49 27.97 0.95 -2.11
N ASN A 50 28.93 0.86 -1.18
CA ASN A 50 30.31 0.44 -1.45
C ASN A 50 30.47 -1.08 -1.64
N ARG A 51 29.43 -1.86 -1.36
CA ARG A 51 29.41 -3.34 -1.47
C ARG A 51 28.59 -3.82 -2.67
N GLY A 52 27.65 -3.01 -3.18
CA GLY A 52 26.68 -3.40 -4.22
C GLY A 52 27.20 -3.50 -5.66
N GLY A 53 28.52 -3.65 -5.87
CA GLY A 53 29.10 -3.86 -7.20
C GLY A 53 29.17 -2.63 -8.12
N GLY A 54 28.91 -1.43 -7.60
CA GLY A 54 29.26 -0.15 -8.24
C GLY A 54 28.42 0.19 -9.47
N VAL A 55 27.09 0.24 -9.33
CA VAL A 55 26.18 0.49 -10.45
C VAL A 55 25.05 1.45 -10.08
N LEU A 56 24.70 2.32 -11.03
CA LEU A 56 23.61 3.29 -10.95
C LEU A 56 22.57 3.00 -12.04
N GLN A 57 21.29 3.19 -11.74
CA GLN A 57 20.22 3.15 -12.72
C GLN A 57 20.27 4.40 -13.61
N TYR A 58 20.05 4.23 -14.90
CA TYR A 58 19.99 5.34 -15.86
C TYR A 58 18.76 5.25 -16.75
N PHE A 59 18.13 6.39 -16.97
CA PHE A 59 17.05 6.57 -17.94
C PHE A 59 17.56 7.47 -19.06
N ASP A 60 17.59 6.95 -20.29
CA ASP A 60 18.00 7.74 -21.45
C ASP A 60 16.88 8.71 -21.83
N PRO A 61 17.04 10.04 -21.64
CA PRO A 61 15.98 11.01 -21.90
C PRO A 61 15.59 11.09 -23.38
N ASN A 62 16.44 10.62 -24.30
CA ASN A 62 16.13 10.58 -25.72
C ASN A 62 15.31 9.34 -26.12
N ARG A 63 15.22 8.33 -25.25
CA ARG A 63 14.56 7.05 -25.53
C ARG A 63 13.38 6.75 -24.60
N VAL A 64 13.44 7.22 -23.36
CA VAL A 64 12.49 6.87 -22.30
C VAL A 64 11.81 8.14 -21.81
N LYS A 65 10.49 8.21 -21.99
CA LYS A 65 9.66 9.24 -21.35
C LYS A 65 9.32 8.80 -19.93
N ALA A 66 9.25 9.75 -19.00
CA ALA A 66 8.95 9.46 -17.61
C ALA A 66 7.58 8.77 -17.43
N GLU A 67 6.59 9.15 -18.24
CA GLU A 67 5.25 8.56 -18.24
C GLU A 67 5.25 7.11 -18.73
N ASP A 68 6.14 6.77 -19.67
CA ASP A 68 6.25 5.41 -20.19
C ASP A 68 6.90 4.49 -19.15
N PHE A 69 7.94 4.97 -18.46
CA PHE A 69 8.49 4.25 -17.31
C PHE A 69 7.47 4.13 -16.18
N LEU A 70 6.71 5.19 -15.88
CA LEU A 70 5.68 5.14 -14.85
C LEU A 70 4.66 4.05 -15.15
N LYS A 71 4.11 4.01 -16.37
CA LYS A 71 3.16 2.97 -16.81
C LYS A 71 3.76 1.59 -16.67
N PHE A 72 4.98 1.40 -17.16
CA PHE A 72 5.69 0.13 -17.02
C PHE A 72 5.85 -0.28 -15.55
N HIS A 73 6.34 0.62 -14.69
CA HIS A 73 6.59 0.32 -13.29
C HIS A 73 5.29 0.02 -12.55
N VAL A 74 4.24 0.82 -12.74
CA VAL A 74 2.95 0.66 -12.07
C VAL A 74 2.27 -0.66 -12.47
N ASN A 75 2.31 -1.02 -13.75
CA ASN A 75 1.64 -2.22 -14.26
C ASN A 75 2.42 -3.50 -13.94
N GLU A 76 3.75 -3.45 -14.12
CA GLU A 76 4.58 -4.66 -14.18
C GLU A 76 5.33 -4.91 -12.88
N ILE A 77 5.66 -3.87 -12.09
CA ILE A 77 6.55 -3.96 -10.92
C ILE A 77 5.79 -3.67 -9.63
N GLY A 78 5.37 -2.41 -9.45
CA GLY A 78 4.73 -1.92 -8.22
C GLY A 78 3.27 -2.33 -8.06
N CYS A 79 2.67 -2.94 -9.08
CA CYS A 79 1.31 -3.49 -9.10
C CYS A 79 0.26 -2.51 -8.52
N TYR A 80 0.27 -1.26 -9.01
CA TYR A 80 -0.64 -0.18 -8.63
C TYR A 80 -0.60 0.27 -7.16
N LEU A 81 0.32 -0.24 -6.33
CA LEU A 81 0.51 0.27 -4.96
C LEU A 81 1.49 1.44 -4.87
N GLY A 82 2.15 1.81 -5.98
CA GLY A 82 3.23 2.78 -5.99
C GLY A 82 2.76 4.24 -5.97
N ASN A 83 3.37 5.09 -5.15
CA ASN A 83 3.16 6.54 -5.19
C ASN A 83 3.69 7.11 -6.52
N GLN A 84 2.76 7.44 -7.42
CA GLN A 84 3.09 7.84 -8.80
C GLN A 84 3.76 9.21 -8.90
N GLU A 85 3.49 10.12 -7.97
CA GLU A 85 4.15 11.43 -7.91
C GLU A 85 5.64 11.28 -7.60
N LEU A 86 5.97 10.47 -6.58
CA LEU A 86 7.37 10.18 -6.24
C LEU A 86 8.10 9.43 -7.36
N MET A 87 7.43 8.47 -8.02
CA MET A 87 8.02 7.76 -9.15
C MET A 87 8.34 8.70 -10.33
N LEU A 88 7.41 9.58 -10.69
CA LEU A 88 7.65 10.59 -11.74
C LEU A 88 8.79 11.52 -11.36
N ARG A 89 8.80 12.00 -10.11
CA ARG A 89 9.86 12.87 -9.61
C ARG A 89 11.23 12.18 -9.67
N TYR A 90 11.32 10.91 -9.25
CA TYR A 90 12.56 10.12 -9.29
C TYR A 90 13.13 9.99 -10.70
N VAL A 91 12.29 9.67 -11.69
CA VAL A 91 12.73 9.53 -13.09
C VAL A 91 13.18 10.86 -13.66
N ASN A 92 12.41 11.93 -13.42
CA ASN A 92 12.73 13.26 -13.92
C ASN A 92 14.00 13.85 -13.29
N MET A 93 14.36 13.43 -12.07
CA MET A 93 15.58 13.84 -11.40
C MET A 93 16.81 12.97 -11.76
N ASN A 94 16.69 11.96 -12.64
CA ASN A 94 17.78 11.00 -12.85
C ASN A 94 19.10 11.63 -13.28
N THR A 95 19.07 12.52 -14.27
CA THR A 95 20.27 13.25 -14.73
C THR A 95 20.83 14.16 -13.64
N GLU A 96 19.96 14.91 -12.95
CA GLU A 96 20.36 15.81 -11.87
C GLU A 96 21.10 15.07 -10.75
N MET A 97 20.60 13.90 -10.34
CA MET A 97 21.24 13.08 -9.31
C MET A 97 22.61 12.56 -9.73
N ILE A 98 22.77 12.19 -10.99
CA ILE A 98 24.03 11.69 -11.55
C ILE A 98 25.06 12.82 -11.61
N GLU A 99 24.68 13.98 -12.13
CA GLU A 99 25.51 15.19 -12.14
C GLU A 99 25.88 15.62 -10.71
N LYS A 100 24.95 15.45 -9.76
CA LYS A 100 25.21 15.76 -8.37
C LYS A 100 26.29 14.88 -7.77
N LEU A 101 26.26 13.58 -8.03
CA LEU A 101 27.33 12.66 -7.62
C LEU A 101 28.69 13.10 -8.21
N GLU A 102 28.74 13.47 -9.48
CA GLU A 102 29.98 14.01 -10.09
C GLU A 102 30.47 15.29 -9.42
N SER A 103 29.55 16.20 -9.06
CA SER A 103 29.89 17.45 -8.34
C SER A 103 30.52 17.19 -6.97
N TRP A 104 30.17 16.06 -6.33
CA TRP A 104 30.79 15.61 -5.08
C TRP A 104 32.07 14.78 -5.29
N GLY A 105 32.56 14.71 -6.53
CA GLY A 105 33.81 14.08 -6.92
C GLY A 105 33.71 12.60 -7.30
N VAL A 106 32.50 12.03 -7.34
CA VAL A 106 32.27 10.64 -7.79
C VAL A 106 32.57 10.54 -9.30
N LYS A 107 33.27 9.51 -9.73
CA LYS A 107 33.62 9.30 -11.14
C LYS A 107 32.66 8.31 -11.79
N LEU A 108 32.30 8.65 -13.02
CA LEU A 108 31.45 7.86 -13.89
C LEU A 108 32.15 7.71 -15.25
N PRO A 109 32.08 6.54 -15.89
CA PRO A 109 32.68 6.33 -17.20
C PRO A 109 31.91 7.11 -18.27
N ARG A 110 32.65 7.74 -19.19
CA ARG A 110 32.12 8.45 -20.36
C ARG A 110 32.73 7.88 -21.64
N GLU A 111 32.02 8.02 -22.74
CA GLU A 111 32.54 7.78 -24.09
C GLU A 111 33.37 8.98 -24.57
N GLU A 112 34.06 8.83 -25.72
CA GLU A 112 34.92 9.87 -26.28
C GLU A 112 34.16 11.16 -26.63
N ASP A 113 32.86 11.06 -26.94
CA ASP A 113 31.97 12.19 -27.20
C ASP A 113 31.45 12.89 -25.93
N GLY A 114 31.83 12.40 -24.74
CA GLY A 114 31.43 12.93 -23.44
C GLY A 114 30.11 12.38 -22.91
N SER A 115 29.36 11.55 -23.64
CA SER A 115 28.15 10.88 -23.14
C SER A 115 28.50 9.81 -22.09
N PHE A 116 27.55 9.45 -21.22
CA PHE A 116 27.78 8.39 -20.23
C PHE A 116 27.90 7.02 -20.90
N ARG A 117 28.87 6.22 -20.46
CA ARG A 117 28.95 4.81 -20.85
C ARG A 117 27.84 4.03 -20.15
N VAL A 118 26.79 3.73 -20.91
CA VAL A 118 25.56 3.09 -20.41
C VAL A 118 25.44 1.66 -20.94
N ARG A 119 24.92 0.77 -20.08
CA ARG A 119 24.56 -0.61 -20.47
C ARG A 119 23.05 -0.78 -20.41
N PRO A 120 22.36 -1.00 -21.54
CA PRO A 120 20.93 -1.34 -21.52
C PRO A 120 20.70 -2.63 -20.72
N THR A 121 19.73 -2.61 -19.81
CA THR A 121 19.41 -3.76 -18.96
C THR A 121 17.99 -4.26 -19.10
N GLY A 122 17.09 -3.44 -19.65
CA GLY A 122 15.70 -3.80 -19.86
C GLY A 122 15.00 -2.90 -20.87
N PRO A 123 13.66 -2.97 -20.94
CA PRO A 123 12.89 -2.19 -21.91
C PRO A 123 12.95 -0.68 -21.66
N MET A 124 13.10 -0.27 -20.40
CA MET A 124 13.01 1.13 -19.97
C MET A 124 14.23 1.61 -19.16
N THR A 125 15.20 0.74 -18.87
CA THR A 125 16.30 1.04 -17.94
C THR A 125 17.66 0.64 -18.52
N ALA A 126 18.66 1.44 -18.17
CA ALA A 126 20.07 1.15 -18.39
C ALA A 126 20.84 1.30 -17.07
N MET A 127 22.12 0.95 -17.09
CA MET A 127 23.01 1.08 -15.95
C MET A 127 24.29 1.83 -16.31
N ILE A 128 24.80 2.61 -15.36
CA ILE A 128 26.12 3.26 -15.42
C ILE A 128 26.96 2.69 -14.27
N SER A 129 28.24 2.41 -14.54
CA SER A 129 29.18 1.99 -13.50
C SER A 129 29.62 3.19 -12.66
N VAL A 130 29.83 2.99 -11.36
CA VAL A 130 30.28 4.05 -10.44
C VAL A 130 31.40 3.54 -9.56
N ASP A 131 32.26 4.47 -9.11
CA ASP A 131 33.31 4.16 -8.15
C ASP A 131 32.77 3.45 -6.90
N LEU A 132 33.49 2.42 -6.44
CA LEU A 132 33.17 1.75 -5.18
C LEU A 132 33.49 2.60 -3.93
N ASP A 133 34.33 3.63 -4.08
CA ASP A 133 34.71 4.55 -3.01
C ASP A 133 33.87 5.83 -2.96
N LEU A 134 32.71 5.88 -3.66
CA LEU A 134 31.88 7.08 -3.78
C LEU A 134 31.54 7.73 -2.42
N CYS A 135 31.25 6.92 -1.39
CA CYS A 135 30.85 7.42 -0.08
C CYS A 135 32.02 8.11 0.63
N LEU A 136 33.27 7.67 0.43
CA LEU A 136 34.45 8.35 0.97
C LEU A 136 34.65 9.72 0.34
N LYS A 137 34.33 9.86 -0.95
CA LYS A 137 34.43 11.13 -1.67
C LYS A 137 33.39 12.12 -1.16
N ILE A 138 32.14 11.70 -1.02
CA ILE A 138 31.06 12.53 -0.48
C ILE A 138 31.32 12.88 1.00
N ARG A 139 31.86 11.95 1.80
CA ARG A 139 32.30 12.25 3.17
C ARG A 139 33.32 13.39 3.20
N ARG A 140 34.34 13.38 2.33
CA ARG A 140 35.33 14.47 2.26
C ARG A 140 34.69 15.81 1.89
N VAL A 141 33.65 15.80 1.05
CA VAL A 141 32.87 17.01 0.74
C VAL A 141 32.17 17.52 2.00
N CYS A 142 31.51 16.63 2.74
CA CYS A 142 30.83 16.95 4.00
C CYS A 142 31.81 17.52 5.05
N GLU A 143 32.97 16.88 5.23
CA GLU A 143 34.02 17.33 6.16
C GLU A 143 34.52 18.74 5.80
N LYS A 144 34.78 19.00 4.50
CA LYS A 144 35.17 20.34 4.03
C LYS A 144 34.08 21.39 4.25
N ALA A 145 32.82 20.99 4.23
CA ALA A 145 31.67 21.85 4.50
C ALA A 145 31.38 22.00 6.01
N GLY A 146 32.20 21.41 6.90
CA GLY A 146 32.05 21.53 8.35
C GLY A 146 31.04 20.59 8.99
N VAL A 147 30.63 19.50 8.32
CA VAL A 147 29.81 18.46 8.93
C VAL A 147 30.62 17.71 9.99
N ARG A 148 30.06 17.56 11.20
CA ARG A 148 30.68 16.79 12.29
C ARG A 148 30.23 15.33 12.23
N PHE A 149 31.18 14.41 12.25
CA PHE A 149 30.91 12.97 12.29
C PHE A 149 31.14 12.41 13.68
N LEU A 150 30.18 11.62 14.16
CA LEU A 150 30.30 10.74 15.33
C LEU A 150 30.29 9.29 14.84
N ASP A 151 31.46 8.84 14.37
CA ASP A 151 31.66 7.44 13.99
C ASP A 151 31.67 6.53 15.24
N LYS A 152 31.43 5.23 15.04
CA LYS A 152 31.33 4.23 16.12
C LYS A 152 30.33 4.61 17.20
N THR A 153 29.25 5.29 16.81
CA THR A 153 28.22 5.78 17.73
C THR A 153 26.85 5.26 17.30
N VAL A 154 26.18 4.53 18.18
CA VAL A 154 24.89 3.89 17.97
C VAL A 154 23.78 4.82 18.47
N MET A 155 22.71 4.98 17.69
CA MET A 155 21.47 5.57 18.19
C MET A 155 20.74 4.53 19.04
N ALA A 156 20.50 4.85 20.31
CA ALA A 156 19.68 4.04 21.20
C ALA A 156 18.19 4.30 20.99
N ASP A 157 17.79 5.58 21.01
CA ASP A 157 16.41 5.97 20.72
C ASP A 157 16.27 7.44 20.32
N LEU A 158 15.12 7.79 19.76
CA LEU A 158 14.72 9.16 19.46
C LEU A 158 14.26 9.88 20.73
N LEU A 159 14.64 11.15 20.86
CA LEU A 159 14.09 12.03 21.87
C LEU A 159 12.83 12.69 21.33
N THR A 160 11.79 12.74 22.17
CA THR A 160 10.54 13.44 21.84
C THR A 160 10.14 14.41 22.92
N ALA A 161 9.53 15.51 22.49
CA ALA A 161 8.99 16.59 23.32
C ALA A 161 7.58 16.97 22.86
N LYS A 162 6.88 17.77 23.67
CA LYS A 162 5.59 18.38 23.30
C LYS A 162 5.83 19.80 22.77
N LEU A 163 5.20 20.13 21.65
CA LEU A 163 5.22 21.47 21.05
C LEU A 163 3.80 22.03 20.97
N THR A 164 3.61 23.25 21.48
CA THR A 164 2.38 24.03 21.26
C THR A 164 2.35 24.56 19.84
N VAL A 165 1.35 24.18 19.06
CA VAL A 165 1.09 24.72 17.72
C VAL A 165 -0.21 25.51 17.72
N LYS A 166 -0.19 26.69 17.12
CA LYS A 166 -1.38 27.53 16.93
C LYS A 166 -2.09 27.13 15.65
N LYS A 167 -3.34 26.69 15.74
CA LYS A 167 -4.23 26.52 14.59
C LYS A 167 -4.78 27.89 14.18
N PRO A 168 -4.75 28.24 12.89
CA PRO A 168 -5.26 29.54 12.42
C PRO A 168 -6.79 29.59 12.38
N PHE A 169 -7.48 28.46 12.11
CA PHE A 169 -8.95 28.43 12.08
C PHE A 169 -9.56 27.05 12.35
N PRO A 170 -10.47 26.92 13.33
CA PRO A 170 -10.73 27.90 14.39
C PRO A 170 -9.46 28.14 15.23
N PRO A 171 -9.20 29.37 15.72
CA PRO A 171 -8.01 29.65 16.53
C PRO A 171 -7.98 28.76 17.78
N SER A 172 -6.96 27.91 17.89
CA SER A 172 -6.73 27.06 19.06
C SER A 172 -5.25 26.73 19.21
N GLU A 173 -4.86 26.33 20.41
CA GLU A 173 -3.55 25.77 20.67
C GLU A 173 -3.68 24.25 20.81
N GLU A 174 -2.80 23.53 20.11
CA GLU A 174 -2.72 22.07 20.18
C GLU A 174 -1.31 21.67 20.60
N GLN A 175 -1.21 20.72 21.53
CA GLN A 175 0.05 20.07 21.85
C GLN A 175 0.27 18.90 20.90
N ILE A 176 1.36 18.92 20.16
CA ILE A 176 1.77 17.81 19.31
C ILE A 176 3.09 17.22 19.80
N ASP A 177 3.29 15.92 19.58
CA ASP A 177 4.59 15.29 19.77
C ASP A 177 5.53 15.67 18.63
N VAL A 178 6.76 16.00 18.99
CA VAL A 178 7.84 16.33 18.06
C VAL A 178 9.07 15.51 18.41
N VAL A 179 9.80 15.08 17.39
CA VAL A 179 11.14 14.53 17.58
C VAL A 179 12.12 15.70 17.68
N ASN A 180 12.90 15.74 18.75
CA ASN A 180 13.79 16.85 19.07
C ASN A 180 15.25 16.44 19.30
N GLY A 181 15.63 15.24 18.87
CA GLY A 181 16.98 14.74 19.05
C GLY A 181 17.06 13.23 19.11
N ALA A 182 18.20 12.73 19.58
CA ALA A 182 18.43 11.32 19.84
C ALA A 182 19.35 11.10 21.06
N LEU A 183 19.13 9.98 21.74
CA LEU A 183 20.07 9.41 22.68
C LEU A 183 20.97 8.43 21.91
N CYS A 184 22.28 8.63 22.01
CA CYS A 184 23.28 7.80 21.34
C CYS A 184 24.36 7.36 22.33
N TYR A 185 25.14 6.34 21.97
CA TYR A 185 26.32 5.94 22.74
C TYR A 185 27.45 5.45 21.83
N SER A 186 28.68 5.69 22.25
CA SER A 186 29.89 5.19 21.58
C SER A 186 30.12 3.72 21.91
N VAL A 187 30.31 2.89 20.89
CA VAL A 187 30.66 1.46 21.08
C VAL A 187 32.12 1.26 21.49
N LEU A 188 32.93 2.33 21.49
CA LEU A 188 34.35 2.25 21.84
C LEU A 188 34.57 2.34 23.36
N ASP A 189 33.82 3.20 24.03
CA ASP A 189 34.08 3.58 25.42
C ASP A 189 32.79 3.78 26.26
N GLY A 190 31.61 3.64 25.64
CA GLY A 190 30.33 3.85 26.30
C GLY A 190 30.00 5.31 26.58
N THR A 191 30.69 6.29 25.96
CA THR A 191 30.29 7.70 26.10
C THR A 191 28.87 7.89 25.55
N THR A 192 27.96 8.38 26.40
CA THR A 192 26.56 8.65 26.04
C THR A 192 26.43 10.08 25.53
N TYR A 193 25.82 10.23 24.35
CA TYR A 193 25.53 11.51 23.73
C TYR A 193 24.04 11.78 23.78
N VAL A 194 23.67 12.94 24.33
CA VAL A 194 22.31 13.47 24.25
C VAL A 194 22.34 14.57 23.21
N ILE A 195 21.84 14.26 22.02
CA ILE A 195 21.95 15.12 20.85
C ILE A 195 20.62 15.83 20.63
N GLY A 196 20.52 17.10 21.00
CA GLY A 196 19.35 17.93 20.69
C GLY A 196 19.42 18.43 19.25
N ALA A 197 18.36 18.24 18.48
CA ALA A 197 18.31 18.65 17.08
C ALA A 197 16.92 19.14 16.67
N ARG A 198 16.89 20.14 15.77
CA ARG A 198 15.63 20.65 15.22
C ARG A 198 15.05 19.70 14.18
N ARG A 199 15.92 19.06 13.40
CA ARG A 199 15.54 18.17 12.30
C ARG A 199 16.34 16.90 12.44
N VAL A 200 15.65 15.78 12.61
CA VAL A 200 16.27 14.46 12.72
C VAL A 200 15.96 13.66 11.45
N VAL A 201 17.01 13.26 10.73
CA VAL A 201 16.90 12.46 9.51
C VAL A 201 17.37 11.04 9.81
N LEU A 202 16.46 10.07 9.70
CA LEU A 202 16.81 8.65 9.73
C LEU A 202 17.30 8.23 8.33
N ALA A 203 18.53 7.76 8.27
CA ALA A 203 19.21 7.21 7.09
C ALA A 203 19.89 5.87 7.43
N THR A 204 19.25 5.09 8.32
CA THR A 204 19.79 3.90 8.99
C THR A 204 19.80 2.63 8.13
N GLY A 205 19.16 2.68 6.96
CA GLY A 205 18.83 1.49 6.18
C GLY A 205 17.64 0.70 6.77
N GLY A 206 17.27 -0.38 6.10
CA GLY A 206 16.12 -1.23 6.47
C GLY A 206 16.43 -2.33 7.48
N GLN A 207 15.58 -3.35 7.52
CA GLN A 207 15.86 -4.62 8.20
C GLN A 207 16.20 -5.72 7.17
N ASN A 208 17.39 -6.32 7.33
CA ASN A 208 17.89 -7.38 6.46
C ASN A 208 18.16 -8.71 7.21
N TYR A 209 17.75 -8.80 8.48
CA TYR A 209 17.78 -10.03 9.30
C TYR A 209 19.15 -10.71 9.47
N ARG A 210 20.26 -10.09 9.05
CA ARG A 210 21.65 -10.60 9.15
C ARG A 210 21.91 -11.99 8.51
N PHE A 211 21.09 -12.41 7.55
CA PHE A 211 21.24 -13.74 6.94
C PHE A 211 22.22 -13.76 5.74
N ALA A 212 22.06 -12.83 4.80
CA ALA A 212 22.87 -12.80 3.56
C ALA A 212 24.09 -11.86 3.65
N SER A 213 25.29 -12.36 3.40
CA SER A 213 26.56 -11.65 3.71
C SER A 213 26.78 -10.30 2.99
N MET A 214 26.50 -10.21 1.69
CA MET A 214 26.81 -9.01 0.87
C MET A 214 25.79 -7.87 1.05
N TRP A 215 24.53 -8.21 1.29
CA TRP A 215 23.39 -7.28 1.22
C TRP A 215 22.74 -6.97 2.58
N SER A 216 23.13 -7.65 3.67
CA SER A 216 22.48 -7.49 4.97
C SER A 216 23.22 -6.56 5.95
N SER A 217 23.35 -5.27 5.60
CA SER A 217 23.90 -4.28 6.56
C SER A 217 22.83 -3.61 7.43
N GLY A 218 21.57 -3.63 7.01
CA GLY A 218 20.44 -3.07 7.74
C GLY A 218 20.01 -3.94 8.93
N ARG A 219 19.71 -3.29 10.04
CA ARG A 219 19.44 -3.93 11.35
C ARG A 219 18.14 -3.47 12.00
N GLY A 220 17.36 -2.59 11.34
CA GLY A 220 16.05 -2.14 11.80
C GLY A 220 16.04 -1.22 13.02
N ASP A 221 17.19 -0.72 13.47
CA ASP A 221 17.34 0.22 14.58
C ASP A 221 16.54 1.52 14.38
N GLY A 222 16.65 2.14 13.20
CA GLY A 222 15.85 3.32 12.86
C GLY A 222 14.34 3.03 12.79
N ILE A 223 13.95 1.84 12.34
CA ILE A 223 12.55 1.39 12.28
C ILE A 223 12.00 1.27 13.71
N ALA A 224 12.76 0.63 14.59
CA ALA A 224 12.37 0.43 15.98
C ALA A 224 12.25 1.76 16.74
N ALA A 225 13.21 2.67 16.58
CA ALA A 225 13.14 3.99 17.21
C ALA A 225 11.98 4.84 16.68
N ALA A 226 11.74 4.84 15.36
CA ALA A 226 10.59 5.52 14.78
C ALA A 226 9.25 4.95 15.30
N TYR A 227 9.12 3.62 15.36
CA TYR A 227 7.94 2.96 15.91
C TYR A 227 7.73 3.28 17.40
N ARG A 228 8.78 3.20 18.24
CA ARG A 228 8.71 3.55 19.67
C ARG A 228 8.35 5.01 19.89
N ALA A 229 8.81 5.92 19.03
CA ALA A 229 8.45 7.33 19.07
C ALA A 229 6.99 7.62 18.66
N GLY A 230 6.27 6.64 18.08
CA GLY A 230 4.89 6.78 17.60
C GLY A 230 4.77 7.19 16.13
N ALA A 231 5.84 7.09 15.35
CA ALA A 231 5.76 7.30 13.91
C ALA A 231 4.96 6.18 13.25
N LYS A 232 4.18 6.55 12.23
CA LYS A 232 3.48 5.58 11.39
C LYS A 232 4.50 4.83 10.55
N LEU A 233 4.34 3.51 10.49
CA LEU A 233 4.98 2.65 9.51
C LEU A 233 3.93 2.22 8.47
N ARG A 234 4.39 1.90 7.27
CA ARG A 234 3.55 1.53 6.13
C ARG A 234 4.18 0.38 5.34
N ASN A 235 3.32 -0.51 4.82
CA ASN A 235 3.70 -1.58 3.90
C ASN A 235 4.78 -2.53 4.50
N VAL A 236 4.69 -2.81 5.80
CA VAL A 236 5.65 -3.65 6.54
C VAL A 236 5.69 -5.11 6.05
N GLU A 237 4.66 -5.56 5.32
CA GLU A 237 4.57 -6.87 4.70
C GLU A 237 5.49 -7.04 3.47
N PHE A 238 5.86 -5.95 2.79
CA PHE A 238 6.68 -5.99 1.58
C PHE A 238 8.21 -5.97 1.85
N GLY A 239 8.64 -6.59 2.96
CA GLY A 239 10.04 -6.65 3.40
C GLY A 239 10.77 -7.95 3.06
N ASN A 240 10.17 -8.82 2.26
CA ASN A 240 10.57 -10.22 2.04
C ASN A 240 11.42 -10.45 0.78
N PHE A 241 12.33 -9.53 0.46
CA PHE A 241 13.21 -9.67 -0.69
C PHE A 241 14.06 -10.94 -0.59
N ALA A 242 14.14 -11.68 -1.68
CA ALA A 242 14.99 -12.86 -1.81
C ALA A 242 15.75 -12.82 -3.13
N GLN A 243 16.89 -13.50 -3.18
CA GLN A 243 17.71 -13.59 -4.38
C GLN A 243 18.05 -15.06 -4.68
N LEU A 244 18.17 -15.42 -5.95
CA LEU A 244 18.68 -16.73 -6.36
C LEU A 244 20.19 -16.77 -6.15
N MET A 245 20.61 -17.68 -5.27
CA MET A 245 21.99 -17.88 -4.86
C MET A 245 22.42 -19.29 -5.23
N ARG A 246 23.70 -19.48 -5.56
CA ARG A 246 24.27 -20.82 -5.74
C ARG A 246 24.19 -21.59 -4.42
N VAL A 247 23.72 -22.84 -4.44
CA VAL A 247 23.49 -23.62 -3.22
C VAL A 247 24.76 -23.82 -2.38
N ARG A 248 25.92 -23.96 -3.03
CA ARG A 248 27.19 -24.27 -2.33
C ARG A 248 27.94 -23.03 -1.87
N SER A 249 28.26 -22.11 -2.78
CA SER A 249 29.01 -20.90 -2.45
C SER A 249 28.16 -19.77 -1.87
N HIS A 250 26.82 -19.86 -1.92
CA HIS A 250 25.90 -18.77 -1.59
C HIS A 250 26.17 -17.49 -2.40
N ASN A 251 26.83 -17.63 -3.55
CA ASN A 251 27.11 -16.50 -4.43
C ASN A 251 25.87 -16.11 -5.23
N GLU A 252 25.66 -14.80 -5.40
CA GLU A 252 24.51 -14.26 -6.13
C GLU A 252 24.58 -14.59 -7.61
N MET A 253 23.45 -15.04 -8.16
CA MET A 253 23.29 -15.26 -9.59
C MET A 253 22.45 -14.13 -10.21
N ILE A 254 23.15 -13.08 -10.62
CA ILE A 254 22.54 -11.93 -11.28
C ILE A 254 21.94 -12.36 -12.63
N PHE A 255 20.70 -11.97 -12.91
CA PHE A 255 19.92 -12.35 -14.09
C PHE A 255 19.54 -13.83 -14.16
N ALA A 256 19.60 -14.56 -13.05
CA ALA A 256 19.28 -15.98 -12.96
C ALA A 256 17.92 -16.34 -13.55
N GLU A 257 16.91 -15.52 -13.30
CA GLU A 257 15.53 -15.70 -13.73
C GLU A 257 15.39 -15.87 -15.25
N ASN A 258 16.36 -15.37 -16.02
CA ASN A 258 16.35 -15.41 -17.47
C ASN A 258 16.85 -16.75 -18.05
N ASN A 259 17.44 -17.65 -17.24
CA ASN A 259 18.07 -18.89 -17.70
C ASN A 259 17.89 -20.06 -16.71
N MET A 260 16.66 -20.31 -16.24
CA MET A 260 16.34 -21.36 -15.28
C MET A 260 15.96 -22.68 -15.96
N TYR A 261 16.46 -23.80 -15.42
CA TYR A 261 16.15 -25.17 -15.84
C TYR A 261 15.76 -26.03 -14.63
N ASN A 262 14.92 -27.04 -14.83
CA ASN A 262 14.61 -28.02 -13.79
C ASN A 262 15.55 -29.25 -13.85
N GLY A 263 15.39 -30.19 -12.92
CA GLY A 263 16.21 -31.39 -12.80
C GLY A 263 16.06 -32.39 -13.94
N LYS A 264 15.06 -32.20 -14.82
CA LYS A 264 14.89 -32.96 -16.07
C LYS A 264 15.59 -32.29 -17.27
N GLY A 265 16.20 -31.12 -17.06
CA GLY A 265 16.82 -30.32 -18.12
C GLY A 265 15.84 -29.48 -18.94
N GLU A 266 14.58 -29.34 -18.49
CA GLU A 266 13.57 -28.52 -19.19
C GLU A 266 13.80 -27.03 -18.89
N PHE A 267 13.68 -26.19 -19.92
CA PHE A 267 13.80 -24.74 -19.77
C PHE A 267 12.51 -24.14 -19.22
N ILE A 268 12.54 -23.65 -17.98
CA ILE A 268 11.33 -23.26 -17.22
C ILE A 268 11.11 -21.74 -17.14
N THR A 269 12.08 -20.91 -17.53
CA THR A 269 11.91 -19.44 -17.58
C THR A 269 10.66 -18.98 -18.37
N PRO A 270 10.30 -19.60 -19.52
CA PRO A 270 9.10 -19.20 -20.27
C PRO A 270 7.79 -19.40 -19.51
N ASN A 271 7.77 -20.18 -18.42
CA ASN A 271 6.58 -20.38 -17.59
C ASN A 271 6.14 -19.10 -16.86
N PHE A 272 7.06 -18.14 -16.68
CA PHE A 272 6.78 -16.94 -15.89
C PHE A 272 7.35 -15.64 -16.48
N LEU A 273 8.25 -15.70 -17.47
CA LEU A 273 8.75 -14.54 -18.18
C LEU A 273 8.34 -14.57 -19.66
N SER A 274 7.73 -13.48 -20.12
CA SER A 274 7.46 -13.22 -21.54
C SER A 274 8.58 -12.42 -22.22
N ARG A 275 9.43 -11.76 -21.42
CA ARG A 275 10.57 -10.96 -21.85
C ARG A 275 11.69 -11.07 -20.83
N ARG A 276 12.89 -10.64 -21.22
CA ARG A 276 14.03 -10.58 -20.32
C ARG A 276 13.76 -9.58 -19.18
N GLU A 277 14.07 -9.97 -17.96
CA GLU A 277 13.99 -9.12 -16.77
C GLU A 277 15.32 -8.42 -16.46
N THR A 278 15.21 -7.27 -15.81
CA THR A 278 16.33 -6.42 -15.37
C THR A 278 16.93 -6.83 -14.04
N ASP A 279 16.17 -7.58 -13.24
CA ASP A 279 16.57 -8.09 -11.93
C ASP A 279 15.62 -9.24 -11.55
N ILE A 280 15.90 -9.91 -10.43
CA ILE A 280 15.08 -11.04 -9.98
C ILE A 280 13.60 -10.67 -9.86
N ASN A 281 12.75 -11.56 -10.35
CA ASN A 281 11.30 -11.46 -10.26
C ASN A 281 10.79 -12.45 -9.20
N SER A 282 9.83 -12.05 -8.35
CA SER A 282 9.20 -12.93 -7.36
C SER A 282 8.58 -14.19 -8.00
N ASN A 283 8.15 -14.10 -9.26
CA ASN A 283 7.67 -15.24 -10.03
C ASN A 283 8.74 -16.31 -10.29
N ALA A 284 10.03 -15.93 -10.37
CA ALA A 284 11.14 -16.88 -10.49
C ALA A 284 11.27 -17.72 -9.22
N VAL A 285 11.13 -17.08 -8.05
CA VAL A 285 11.12 -17.78 -6.75
C VAL A 285 9.90 -18.68 -6.62
N ARG A 286 8.73 -18.21 -7.07
CA ARG A 286 7.51 -19.02 -7.13
C ARG A 286 7.64 -20.23 -8.04
N GLU A 287 8.26 -20.06 -9.21
CA GLU A 287 8.50 -21.16 -10.15
C GLU A 287 9.52 -22.16 -9.57
N TRP A 288 10.61 -21.67 -8.99
CA TRP A 288 11.56 -22.52 -8.26
C TRP A 288 10.84 -23.37 -7.22
N TYR A 289 9.99 -22.76 -6.39
CA TYR A 289 9.24 -23.45 -5.35
C TYR A 289 8.33 -24.54 -5.92
N LYS A 290 7.59 -24.23 -7.00
CA LYS A 290 6.72 -25.20 -7.69
C LYS A 290 7.51 -26.41 -8.19
N GLN A 291 8.67 -26.20 -8.83
CA GLN A 291 9.49 -27.29 -9.36
C GLN A 291 10.06 -28.17 -8.25
N MET A 292 10.55 -27.57 -7.16
CA MET A 292 11.06 -28.31 -6.01
C MET A 292 9.95 -29.13 -5.35
N LYS A 293 8.78 -28.54 -5.10
CA LYS A 293 7.60 -29.20 -4.50
C LYS A 293 7.06 -30.34 -5.37
N ALA A 294 7.13 -30.21 -6.69
CA ALA A 294 6.70 -31.24 -7.64
C ALA A 294 7.70 -32.41 -7.80
N GLY A 295 8.86 -32.37 -7.13
CA GLY A 295 9.91 -33.37 -7.29
C GLY A 295 10.65 -33.28 -8.63
N ASN A 296 10.54 -32.14 -9.33
CA ASN A 296 11.25 -31.86 -10.58
C ASN A 296 12.60 -31.14 -10.33
N GLY A 297 13.02 -30.94 -9.08
CA GLY A 297 14.32 -30.36 -8.74
C GLY A 297 15.51 -31.30 -9.01
N PRO A 298 16.76 -30.83 -8.85
CA PRO A 298 17.13 -29.46 -8.47
C PRO A 298 16.89 -28.45 -9.60
N VAL A 299 16.65 -27.19 -9.25
CA VAL A 299 16.60 -26.09 -10.23
C VAL A 299 18.01 -25.55 -10.44
N THR A 300 18.42 -25.44 -11.70
CA THR A 300 19.73 -24.92 -12.09
C THR A 300 19.61 -23.66 -12.93
N VAL A 301 20.67 -22.86 -12.93
CA VAL A 301 20.81 -21.65 -13.73
C VAL A 301 22.07 -21.77 -14.57
N LEU A 302 21.93 -21.59 -15.88
CA LEU A 302 23.07 -21.45 -16.78
C LEU A 302 23.63 -20.03 -16.68
N ASP A 303 24.93 -19.89 -16.40
CA ASP A 303 25.58 -18.60 -16.20
C ASP A 303 25.46 -17.73 -17.47
N PRO A 304 24.70 -16.63 -17.40
CA PRO A 304 24.41 -15.79 -18.56
C PRO A 304 25.63 -15.09 -19.13
N ARG A 305 26.76 -15.02 -18.40
CA ARG A 305 28.03 -14.41 -18.84
C ARG A 305 28.78 -15.25 -19.87
N THR A 306 28.38 -16.51 -20.05
CA THR A 306 29.11 -17.48 -20.89
C THR A 306 28.51 -17.66 -22.28
N ARG A 307 27.44 -16.91 -22.60
CA ARG A 307 26.80 -16.94 -23.92
C ARG A 307 27.66 -16.18 -24.95
N LYS A 308 28.01 -16.81 -26.07
CA LYS A 308 28.69 -16.13 -27.20
C LYS A 308 27.95 -14.83 -27.57
N GLY A 309 28.63 -13.69 -27.44
CA GLY A 309 28.07 -12.37 -27.72
C GLY A 309 27.65 -11.55 -26.50
N SER A 310 27.70 -12.08 -25.27
CA SER A 310 27.66 -11.24 -24.07
C SER A 310 29.07 -10.67 -23.85
N SER A 311 29.33 -9.47 -24.35
CA SER A 311 30.55 -8.76 -24.01
C SER A 311 30.54 -8.40 -22.53
N ASP A 312 31.35 -9.09 -21.73
CA ASP A 312 31.97 -8.44 -20.58
C ASP A 312 33.19 -7.68 -21.12
N ASP A 313 32.91 -6.59 -21.84
CA ASP A 313 33.89 -5.74 -22.55
C ASP A 313 34.70 -4.81 -21.63
N GLY A 314 34.56 -4.93 -20.32
CA GLY A 314 35.18 -3.99 -19.38
C GLY A 314 34.35 -2.74 -19.08
N SER A 315 33.04 -2.77 -19.34
CA SER A 315 32.07 -1.71 -18.96
C SER A 315 31.89 -1.48 -17.46
N TYR A 316 32.46 -2.31 -16.57
CA TYR A 316 32.50 -2.10 -15.12
C TYR A 316 33.92 -1.83 -14.58
N PRO A 317 34.63 -0.79 -15.04
CA PRO A 317 36.03 -0.59 -14.66
C PRO A 317 36.22 -0.53 -13.13
N TYR A 318 35.26 0.05 -12.40
CA TYR A 318 35.32 0.19 -10.95
C TYR A 318 34.87 -1.06 -10.17
N GLY A 319 33.96 -1.84 -10.74
CA GLY A 319 33.42 -3.06 -10.10
C GLY A 319 34.17 -4.35 -10.47
N LYS A 320 34.99 -4.34 -11.55
CA LYS A 320 35.62 -5.53 -12.12
C LYS A 320 36.43 -6.31 -11.09
N LYS A 321 37.31 -5.63 -10.35
CA LYS A 321 38.16 -6.31 -9.37
C LYS A 321 37.36 -6.96 -8.24
N PHE A 322 36.30 -6.29 -7.79
CA PHE A 322 35.38 -6.83 -6.80
C PHE A 322 34.70 -8.11 -7.33
N ARG A 323 34.17 -8.09 -8.56
CA ARG A 323 33.54 -9.26 -9.18
C ARG A 323 34.51 -10.41 -9.34
N GLU A 324 35.71 -10.17 -9.86
CA GLU A 324 36.75 -11.19 -10.02
C GLU A 324 37.09 -11.89 -8.69
N LEU A 325 37.22 -11.13 -7.60
CA LEU A 325 37.50 -11.69 -6.28
C LEU A 325 36.32 -12.53 -5.77
N ASN A 326 35.11 -12.03 -5.93
CA ASN A 326 33.89 -12.71 -5.49
C ASN A 326 33.63 -13.99 -6.30
N ASP A 327 33.74 -13.93 -7.63
CA ASP A 327 33.61 -15.07 -8.53
C ASP A 327 34.69 -16.12 -8.26
N SER A 328 35.96 -15.72 -8.10
CA SER A 328 37.04 -16.65 -7.78
C SER A 328 36.87 -17.32 -6.41
N ALA A 329 36.31 -16.61 -5.42
CA ALA A 329 35.98 -17.20 -4.13
C ALA A 329 34.85 -18.22 -4.26
N ALA A 330 33.81 -17.91 -5.04
CA ALA A 330 32.69 -18.82 -5.30
C ALA A 330 33.14 -20.08 -6.05
N GLU A 331 33.95 -19.94 -7.10
CA GLU A 331 34.47 -21.06 -7.90
C GLU A 331 35.30 -22.06 -7.09
N LYS A 332 36.04 -21.60 -6.07
CA LYS A 332 36.77 -22.50 -5.15
C LYS A 332 35.85 -23.40 -4.33
N VAL A 333 34.62 -22.94 -4.06
CA VAL A 333 33.62 -23.68 -3.29
C VAL A 333 32.75 -24.53 -4.21
N ASP A 334 32.31 -23.98 -5.34
CA ASP A 334 31.41 -24.64 -6.29
C ASP A 334 32.13 -25.71 -7.13
N GLY A 335 33.40 -25.47 -7.47
CA GLY A 335 34.13 -26.21 -8.50
C GLY A 335 33.91 -25.64 -9.90
N VAL A 336 34.62 -26.22 -10.89
CA VAL A 336 34.50 -25.83 -12.31
C VAL A 336 33.61 -26.85 -13.01
N ASP A 337 32.29 -26.74 -12.83
CA ASP A 337 31.32 -27.61 -13.50
C ASP A 337 30.46 -26.81 -14.49
N GLY A 338 30.77 -26.97 -15.78
CA GLY A 338 29.85 -26.74 -16.89
C GLY A 338 28.95 -25.52 -16.87
N ASN A 339 29.39 -24.34 -16.39
CA ASN A 339 28.63 -23.07 -16.38
C ASN A 339 27.17 -23.14 -15.85
N SER A 340 26.78 -24.21 -15.17
CA SER A 340 25.40 -24.49 -14.76
C SER A 340 25.41 -24.76 -13.27
N TYR A 341 24.72 -23.92 -12.51
CA TYR A 341 24.78 -23.94 -11.06
C TYR A 341 23.41 -24.27 -10.48
N GLU A 342 23.35 -25.20 -9.52
CA GLU A 342 22.16 -25.36 -8.68
C GLU A 342 21.93 -24.09 -7.85
N VAL A 343 20.69 -23.60 -7.83
CA VAL A 343 20.33 -22.38 -7.12
C VAL A 343 19.21 -22.61 -6.11
N CYS A 344 19.19 -21.80 -5.07
CA CYS A 344 18.09 -21.67 -4.13
C CYS A 344 17.76 -20.19 -3.85
N PRO A 345 16.48 -19.85 -3.57
CA PRO A 345 16.11 -18.55 -3.05
C PRO A 345 16.67 -18.38 -1.64
N MET A 346 17.39 -17.28 -1.42
CA MET A 346 17.89 -16.88 -0.12
C MET A 346 17.27 -15.54 0.26
N LEU A 347 16.69 -15.47 1.47
CA LEU A 347 16.18 -14.22 2.00
C LEU A 347 17.33 -13.22 2.19
N ILE A 348 17.18 -12.06 1.57
CA ILE A 348 18.00 -10.88 1.87
C ILE A 348 17.29 -10.07 2.97
N GLY A 349 15.97 -9.95 2.86
CA GLY A 349 15.13 -9.10 3.71
C GLY A 349 15.39 -7.63 3.41
N GLU A 350 14.35 -6.81 3.22
CA GLU A 350 14.49 -5.39 2.87
C GLU A 350 13.28 -4.59 3.38
N GLN A 351 12.97 -4.76 4.68
CA GLN A 351 11.86 -4.05 5.28
C GLN A 351 12.25 -2.57 5.48
N SER A 352 11.49 -1.66 4.88
CA SER A 352 11.80 -0.22 4.83
C SER A 352 10.56 0.67 5.11
N PRO A 353 9.90 0.49 6.26
CA PRO A 353 8.50 0.84 6.37
C PRO A 353 8.23 2.23 6.95
N ILE A 354 9.24 3.05 7.27
CA ILE A 354 8.97 4.36 7.89
C ILE A 354 8.15 5.23 6.93
N CYS A 355 6.90 5.54 7.31
CA CYS A 355 5.97 6.23 6.45
C CYS A 355 6.44 7.67 6.23
N THR A 356 6.49 8.09 4.96
CA THR A 356 6.87 9.47 4.61
C THR A 356 5.92 10.09 3.59
N ASP A 357 5.86 11.42 3.57
CA ASP A 357 5.23 12.18 2.50
C ASP A 357 6.16 12.33 1.27
N THR A 358 5.72 13.06 0.24
CA THR A 358 6.51 13.27 -0.98
C THR A 358 7.75 14.16 -0.77
N GLY A 359 7.88 14.80 0.40
CA GLY A 359 9.04 15.56 0.86
C GLY A 359 9.96 14.78 1.82
N MET A 360 9.73 13.48 2.00
CA MET A 360 10.48 12.62 2.94
C MET A 360 10.27 12.96 4.43
N ARG A 361 9.22 13.71 4.79
CA ARG A 361 8.84 13.95 6.19
C ARG A 361 8.15 12.71 6.73
N ALA A 362 8.56 12.25 7.91
CA ALA A 362 7.82 11.24 8.64
C ALA A 362 6.57 11.84 9.31
N THR A 363 5.68 11.00 9.85
CA THR A 363 4.43 11.49 10.44
C THR A 363 4.60 12.27 11.75
N LEU A 364 5.75 12.17 12.40
CA LEU A 364 6.09 12.99 13.58
C LEU A 364 6.83 14.24 13.14
N LYS A 365 6.42 15.39 13.67
CA LYS A 365 7.06 16.67 13.32
C LYS A 365 8.52 16.67 13.77
N GLY A 366 9.40 17.19 12.93
CA GLY A 366 10.85 17.21 13.13
C GLY A 366 11.57 15.93 12.72
N LEU A 367 10.84 14.85 12.36
CA LEU A 367 11.40 13.59 11.89
C LEU A 367 11.29 13.46 10.36
N TYR A 368 12.38 13.01 9.76
CA TYR A 368 12.52 12.72 8.34
C TYR A 368 13.10 11.31 8.18
N ALA A 369 12.83 10.65 7.06
CA ALA A 369 13.39 9.33 6.79
C ALA A 369 13.69 9.13 5.30
N ILE A 370 14.90 8.66 4.99
CA ILE A 370 15.41 8.56 3.61
C ILE A 370 16.09 7.22 3.32
N GLY A 371 16.11 6.83 2.05
CA GLY A 371 16.74 5.60 1.59
C GLY A 371 16.01 4.33 2.08
N ASP A 372 16.77 3.27 2.37
CA ASP A 372 16.22 1.94 2.65
C ASP A 372 15.49 1.83 4.01
N CYS A 373 15.34 2.90 4.80
CA CYS A 373 14.48 2.85 5.99
C CYS A 373 13.03 3.27 5.70
N SER A 374 12.77 3.97 4.60
CA SER A 374 11.47 4.57 4.28
C SER A 374 10.96 4.26 2.87
N TYR A 375 11.62 3.41 2.08
CA TYR A 375 11.23 3.20 0.69
C TYR A 375 9.83 2.57 0.54
N SER A 376 9.55 1.45 1.20
CA SER A 376 8.19 0.87 1.26
C SER A 376 7.21 1.82 1.94
N GLY A 377 7.68 2.55 2.96
CA GLY A 377 6.88 3.51 3.72
C GLY A 377 6.48 4.78 2.95
N SER A 378 7.30 5.24 2.01
CA SER A 378 6.99 6.31 1.03
C SER A 378 6.03 5.82 -0.05
N ALA A 379 5.87 4.50 -0.14
CA ALA A 379 5.18 3.77 -1.19
C ALA A 379 5.74 4.00 -2.60
N ALA A 380 6.92 4.61 -2.80
CA ALA A 380 7.48 4.84 -4.13
C ALA A 380 7.62 3.55 -4.96
N ALA A 381 7.93 2.43 -4.30
CA ALA A 381 8.12 1.12 -4.94
C ALA A 381 6.80 0.41 -5.35
N GLY A 382 5.71 0.68 -4.64
CA GLY A 382 4.52 -0.16 -4.66
C GLY A 382 4.74 -1.50 -3.96
N ALA A 383 4.23 -2.58 -4.55
CA ALA A 383 4.20 -3.93 -3.97
C ALA A 383 5.54 -4.69 -4.01
N VAL A 384 6.68 -3.98 -3.92
CA VAL A 384 8.03 -4.55 -4.01
C VAL A 384 8.94 -4.03 -2.88
N PRO A 385 9.89 -4.84 -2.41
CA PRO A 385 10.87 -4.44 -1.40
C PRO A 385 11.88 -3.42 -1.92
N ALA A 386 12.58 -2.77 -0.99
CA ALA A 386 13.61 -1.77 -1.27
C ALA A 386 14.98 -2.35 -1.65
N PRO A 387 15.83 -1.58 -2.35
CA PRO A 387 15.51 -0.73 -3.50
C PRO A 387 15.23 -1.61 -4.73
N PRO A 388 14.23 -1.20 -5.55
CA PRO A 388 13.21 -2.06 -6.13
C PRO A 388 13.81 -3.36 -6.63
N GLY A 389 13.41 -4.46 -6.00
CA GLY A 389 13.81 -5.84 -6.34
C GLY A 389 13.29 -6.32 -7.69
N ARG A 390 13.41 -5.45 -8.72
CA ARG A 390 13.10 -5.56 -10.15
C ARG A 390 13.78 -4.47 -11.00
N ASN A 391 14.35 -3.39 -10.43
CA ASN A 391 15.16 -2.40 -11.17
C ASN A 391 16.59 -2.33 -10.62
N ARG A 392 17.51 -3.02 -11.29
CA ARG A 392 18.93 -3.04 -10.91
C ARG A 392 19.55 -1.64 -10.92
N GLY A 393 20.41 -1.35 -9.94
CA GLY A 393 21.15 -0.08 -9.83
C GLY A 393 20.36 1.08 -9.23
N SER A 394 19.10 0.87 -8.87
CA SER A 394 18.22 1.90 -8.29
C SER A 394 18.61 2.31 -6.87
N GLY A 395 19.25 1.44 -6.07
CA GLY A 395 19.48 1.69 -4.64
C GLY A 395 20.30 2.93 -4.32
N ILE A 396 21.42 3.13 -5.01
CA ILE A 396 22.28 4.30 -4.78
C ILE A 396 21.53 5.58 -5.17
N LEU A 397 20.91 5.61 -6.36
CA LEU A 397 20.21 6.81 -6.81
C LEU A 397 18.94 7.09 -6.03
N ASN A 398 18.21 6.08 -5.58
CA ASN A 398 17.05 6.30 -4.71
C ASN A 398 17.45 6.92 -3.37
N ALA A 399 18.60 6.52 -2.81
CA ALA A 399 19.13 7.15 -1.61
C ALA A 399 19.54 8.61 -1.85
N VAL A 400 20.15 8.92 -3.00
CA VAL A 400 20.51 10.30 -3.40
C VAL A 400 19.24 11.14 -3.67
N PHE A 401 18.26 10.57 -4.36
CA PHE A 401 16.94 11.17 -4.60
C PHE A 401 16.29 11.61 -3.29
N ALA A 402 16.09 10.65 -2.38
CA ALA A 402 15.44 10.91 -1.10
C ALA A 402 16.21 11.95 -0.28
N ALA A 403 17.56 11.91 -0.32
CA ALA A 403 18.41 12.90 0.33
C ALA A 403 18.23 14.32 -0.22
N MET A 404 18.22 14.48 -1.55
CA MET A 404 18.04 15.78 -2.20
C MET A 404 16.64 16.35 -1.92
N VAL A 405 15.60 15.53 -2.06
CA VAL A 405 14.21 15.91 -1.73
C VAL A 405 14.05 16.29 -0.26
N CYS A 406 14.64 15.50 0.64
CA CYS A 406 14.65 15.79 2.08
C CYS A 406 15.35 17.12 2.38
N SER A 407 16.50 17.38 1.76
CA SER A 407 17.25 18.63 1.98
C SER A 407 16.48 19.88 1.55
N GLU A 408 15.77 19.82 0.42
CA GLU A 408 14.87 20.90 -0.04
C GLU A 408 13.73 21.10 0.96
N THR A 409 13.20 20.01 1.48
CA THR A 409 12.10 20.04 2.44
C THR A 409 12.53 20.61 3.79
N ILE A 410 13.75 20.31 4.23
CA ILE A 410 14.41 20.83 5.42
C ILE A 410 14.64 22.35 5.31
N ASP A 411 15.16 22.79 4.17
CA ASP A 411 15.44 24.20 3.84
C ASP A 411 14.15 25.04 3.86
N ASN A 412 13.07 24.50 3.28
CA ASN A 412 11.76 25.15 3.21
C ASN A 412 10.90 24.97 4.48
N ASP A 413 11.38 24.28 5.52
CA ASP A 413 10.61 24.03 6.75
C ASP A 413 10.61 25.27 7.68
N ALA A 414 9.80 26.27 7.30
CA ALA A 414 9.59 27.51 8.04
C ALA A 414 8.80 27.34 9.35
N HIS A 415 8.29 26.14 9.65
CA HIS A 415 7.38 25.86 10.77
C HIS A 415 8.06 25.21 11.97
N MET A 416 9.39 25.07 11.94
CA MET A 416 10.16 24.61 13.10
C MET A 416 10.54 25.81 13.99
N PRO A 417 10.25 25.75 15.30
CA PRO A 417 10.58 26.84 16.22
C PRO A 417 12.10 27.11 16.24
N GLY A 418 12.48 28.38 16.40
CA GLY A 418 13.88 28.77 16.58
C GLY A 418 14.43 28.33 17.95
N GLY A 419 15.74 28.03 18.01
CA GLY A 419 16.43 27.55 19.22
C GLY A 419 16.51 26.01 19.32
N ALA A 420 17.25 25.49 20.30
CA ALA A 420 17.24 24.06 20.63
C ALA A 420 15.98 23.75 21.45
N LEU A 421 15.24 22.70 21.07
CA LEU A 421 14.11 22.25 21.84
C LEU A 421 14.60 21.58 23.14
N PRO A 422 13.96 21.85 24.29
CA PRO A 422 14.43 21.34 25.57
C PRO A 422 14.41 19.81 25.60
N VAL A 423 15.50 19.21 26.07
CA VAL A 423 15.58 17.78 26.34
C VAL A 423 15.06 17.53 27.76
N ASN A 424 14.23 16.50 27.93
CA ASN A 424 13.73 16.10 29.24
C ASN A 424 14.72 15.14 29.91
N ASP A 425 15.40 15.60 30.96
CA ASP A 425 16.43 14.83 31.66
C ASP A 425 15.90 13.54 32.32
N ASP A 426 14.68 13.54 32.86
CA ASP A 426 14.07 12.34 33.45
C ASP A 426 13.84 11.26 32.38
N LYS A 427 13.37 11.68 31.20
CA LYS A 427 13.19 10.79 30.05
C LYS A 427 14.52 10.26 29.55
N VAL A 428 15.56 11.11 29.48
CA VAL A 428 16.92 10.68 29.12
C VAL A 428 17.46 9.66 30.13
N ALA A 429 17.26 9.91 31.43
CA ALA A 429 17.71 9.00 32.47
C ALA A 429 17.04 7.62 32.36
N LYS A 430 15.72 7.60 32.11
CA LYS A 430 14.97 6.35 31.86
C LYS A 430 15.48 5.62 30.63
N LEU A 431 15.57 6.31 29.48
CA LEU A 431 16.07 5.71 28.23
C LEU A 431 17.50 5.18 28.38
N THR A 432 18.33 5.87 29.17
CA THR A 432 19.70 5.43 29.46
C THR A 432 19.70 4.17 30.34
N ALA A 433 18.84 4.09 31.35
CA ALA A 433 18.70 2.88 32.15
C ALA A 433 18.23 1.68 31.30
N ASP A 434 17.20 1.89 30.47
CA ASP A 434 16.68 0.86 29.56
C ASP A 434 17.75 0.41 28.55
N LEU A 435 18.50 1.37 27.98
CA LEU A 435 19.64 1.11 27.09
C LEU A 435 20.69 0.21 27.74
N LEU A 436 21.06 0.49 28.99
CA LEU A 436 22.18 -0.16 29.69
C LEU A 436 21.78 -1.46 30.39
N ALA A 437 20.48 -1.75 30.56
CA ALA A 437 19.99 -2.92 31.27
C ALA A 437 20.65 -4.25 30.84
N PRO A 438 20.95 -4.53 29.55
CA PRO A 438 21.64 -5.77 29.17
C PRO A 438 23.05 -5.92 29.78
N LEU A 439 23.77 -4.83 30.05
CA LEU A 439 25.11 -4.86 30.66
C LEU A 439 25.06 -5.16 32.16
N GLU A 440 23.94 -4.88 32.82
CA GLU A 440 23.78 -5.10 34.26
C GLU A 440 23.41 -6.55 34.60
N ARG A 441 22.93 -7.31 33.60
CA ARG A 441 22.52 -8.71 33.77
C ARG A 441 23.74 -9.63 33.92
N LYS A 442 23.70 -10.50 34.93
CA LYS A 442 24.77 -11.49 35.18
C LYS A 442 24.56 -12.79 34.40
N GLU A 443 23.30 -13.17 34.22
CA GLU A 443 22.84 -14.38 33.53
C GLU A 443 21.76 -13.98 32.51
N GLY A 444 21.54 -14.81 31.50
CA GLY A 444 20.62 -14.51 30.41
C GLY A 444 20.99 -15.22 29.12
N CYS A 445 20.19 -14.99 28.07
CA CYS A 445 20.54 -15.40 26.71
C CYS A 445 21.40 -14.33 26.02
N THR A 446 22.03 -14.67 24.90
CA THR A 446 22.76 -13.75 24.05
C THR A 446 21.86 -13.17 22.96
N ALA A 447 22.30 -12.10 22.32
CA ALA A 447 21.63 -11.59 21.12
C ALA A 447 21.60 -12.63 19.99
N GLU A 448 22.63 -13.46 19.87
CA GLU A 448 22.71 -14.50 18.84
C GLU A 448 21.63 -15.58 19.05
N ASP A 449 21.39 -15.99 20.30
CA ASP A 449 20.33 -16.96 20.62
C ASP A 449 18.95 -16.45 20.17
N VAL A 450 18.68 -15.15 20.35
CA VAL A 450 17.43 -14.52 19.89
C VAL A 450 17.36 -14.46 18.36
N ILE A 451 18.46 -14.06 17.72
CA ILE A 451 18.55 -13.97 16.26
C ILE A 451 18.34 -15.34 15.60
N GLU A 452 18.89 -16.41 16.17
CA GLU A 452 18.72 -17.78 15.66
C GLU A 452 17.23 -18.19 15.68
N VAL A 453 16.49 -17.85 16.75
CA VAL A 453 15.04 -18.12 16.80
C VAL A 453 14.29 -17.29 15.76
N VAL A 454 14.65 -16.02 15.55
CA VAL A 454 14.04 -15.20 14.49
C VAL A 454 14.33 -15.78 13.10
N HIS A 455 15.54 -16.31 12.86
CA HIS A 455 15.91 -16.95 11.59
C HIS A 455 15.05 -18.17 11.29
N GLN A 456 14.67 -18.96 12.28
CA GLN A 456 13.74 -20.08 12.10
C GLN A 456 12.37 -19.62 11.59
N ALA A 457 11.96 -18.40 11.91
CA ALA A 457 10.72 -17.81 11.40
C ALA A 457 10.92 -17.18 10.01
N ILE A 458 11.93 -16.30 9.86
CA ILE A 458 12.01 -15.42 8.69
C ILE A 458 12.74 -16.04 7.50
N CYS A 459 13.79 -16.85 7.70
CA CYS A 459 14.65 -17.33 6.62
C CYS A 459 14.01 -18.40 5.71
N PRO A 460 13.15 -19.32 6.19
CA PRO A 460 12.48 -20.28 5.33
C PRO A 460 11.59 -19.60 4.27
N SER A 461 11.75 -20.02 3.01
CA SER A 461 10.97 -19.47 1.89
C SER A 461 9.46 -19.63 2.08
N ASP A 462 9.02 -20.75 2.69
CA ASP A 462 7.61 -21.07 2.94
C ASP A 462 6.98 -20.15 4.02
N TYR A 463 7.80 -19.48 4.84
CA TYR A 463 7.30 -18.58 5.87
C TYR A 463 7.27 -17.13 5.43
N SER A 464 8.25 -16.67 4.65
CA SER A 464 8.36 -15.24 4.31
C SER A 464 8.10 -14.92 2.85
N ILE A 465 8.19 -15.89 1.94
CA ILE A 465 8.04 -15.66 0.50
C ILE A 465 6.76 -16.30 -0.02
N ILE A 466 6.58 -17.60 0.20
CA ILE A 466 5.44 -18.39 -0.28
C ILE A 466 4.53 -18.75 0.90
N MET A 467 3.67 -17.81 1.26
CA MET A 467 2.93 -17.82 2.53
C MET A 467 1.57 -18.52 2.42
N THR A 468 1.06 -19.00 3.56
CA THR A 468 -0.37 -19.30 3.79
C THR A 468 -0.78 -18.77 5.15
N GLU A 469 -2.08 -18.71 5.44
CA GLU A 469 -2.59 -18.34 6.75
C GLU A 469 -1.96 -19.18 7.88
N GLU A 470 -1.86 -20.51 7.69
CA GLU A 470 -1.28 -21.42 8.68
C GLU A 470 0.21 -21.16 8.90
N ARG A 471 0.97 -20.98 7.82
CA ARG A 471 2.42 -20.74 7.88
C ARG A 471 2.77 -19.40 8.50
N ILE A 472 1.99 -18.36 8.20
CA ILE A 472 2.11 -17.05 8.85
C ILE A 472 1.87 -17.19 10.36
N ALA A 473 0.83 -17.93 10.75
CA ALA A 473 0.52 -18.14 12.17
C ALA A 473 1.60 -18.96 12.89
N GLU A 474 2.21 -19.94 12.22
CA GLU A 474 3.33 -20.71 12.75
C GLU A 474 4.59 -19.85 12.93
N ALA A 475 4.98 -19.11 11.90
CA ALA A 475 6.13 -18.21 11.96
C ALA A 475 5.94 -17.11 13.03
N LEU A 476 4.73 -16.56 13.15
CA LEU A 476 4.42 -15.58 14.21
C LEU A 476 4.60 -16.20 15.61
N LYS A 477 4.21 -17.46 15.84
CA LYS A 477 4.47 -18.13 17.13
C LYS A 477 5.98 -18.23 17.43
N ILE A 478 6.81 -18.47 16.43
CA ILE A 478 8.28 -18.52 16.58
C ILE A 478 8.80 -17.12 16.95
N VAL A 479 8.34 -16.08 16.26
CA VAL A 479 8.70 -14.68 16.59
C VAL A 479 8.27 -14.31 18.00
N MET A 480 7.09 -14.74 18.45
CA MET A 480 6.64 -14.48 19.82
C MET A 480 7.54 -15.14 20.87
N LYS A 481 8.08 -16.34 20.60
CA LYS A 481 9.10 -16.96 21.47
C LYS A 481 10.38 -16.12 21.53
N ALA A 482 10.87 -15.64 20.38
CA ALA A 482 12.01 -14.73 20.36
C ALA A 482 11.75 -13.44 21.16
N LYS A 483 10.52 -12.91 21.09
CA LYS A 483 10.10 -11.73 21.86
C LYS A 483 10.12 -11.97 23.37
N GLU A 484 9.76 -13.15 23.84
CA GLU A 484 9.86 -13.53 25.26
C GLU A 484 11.31 -13.61 25.76
N MET A 485 12.27 -13.86 24.87
CA MET A 485 13.70 -13.92 25.21
C MET A 485 14.35 -12.53 25.34
N VAL A 486 13.83 -11.51 24.66
CA VAL A 486 14.42 -10.15 24.61
C VAL A 486 14.72 -9.57 26.00
N PRO A 487 13.81 -9.61 26.99
CA PRO A 487 14.07 -9.07 28.33
C PRO A 487 15.20 -9.79 29.10
N ALA A 488 15.58 -11.00 28.67
CA ALA A 488 16.62 -11.82 29.27
C ALA A 488 17.98 -11.70 28.57
N MET A 489 18.10 -10.90 27.50
CA MET A 489 19.38 -10.76 26.78
C MET A 489 20.46 -10.11 27.66
N LYS A 490 21.68 -10.63 27.63
CA LYS A 490 22.84 -10.06 28.33
C LYS A 490 23.88 -9.55 27.34
N ALA A 491 24.57 -8.48 27.72
CA ALA A 491 25.77 -7.98 27.04
C ALA A 491 26.97 -7.96 28.00
N ASN A 492 28.17 -8.28 27.50
CA ASN A 492 29.42 -8.19 28.26
C ASN A 492 30.23 -6.92 27.93
N ASP A 493 29.95 -6.29 26.78
CA ASP A 493 30.59 -5.05 26.34
C ASP A 493 29.64 -4.19 25.49
N TRP A 494 30.12 -3.01 25.06
CA TRP A 494 29.33 -2.05 24.27
C TRP A 494 28.94 -2.56 22.88
N HIS A 495 29.71 -3.48 22.32
CA HIS A 495 29.41 -4.09 21.02
C HIS A 495 28.33 -5.16 21.15
N GLU A 496 28.40 -6.01 22.18
CA GLU A 496 27.31 -6.93 22.51
C GLU A 496 26.03 -6.19 22.92
N LEU A 497 26.15 -5.02 23.57
CA LEU A 497 25.02 -4.15 23.84
C LEU A 497 24.32 -3.73 22.55
N MET A 498 25.10 -3.30 21.55
CA MET A 498 24.57 -2.96 20.22
C MET A 498 23.85 -4.16 19.60
N CYS A 499 24.44 -5.37 19.68
CA CYS A 499 23.82 -6.59 19.18
C CYS A 499 22.48 -6.90 19.88
N CYS A 500 22.35 -6.67 21.19
CA CYS A 500 21.08 -6.87 21.91
C CYS A 500 19.97 -5.95 21.36
N HIS A 501 20.27 -4.66 21.16
CA HIS A 501 19.30 -3.70 20.61
C HIS A 501 18.97 -4.00 19.14
N GLU A 502 19.93 -4.46 18.35
CA GLU A 502 19.69 -4.93 16.97
C GLU A 502 18.81 -6.20 16.93
N ALA A 503 18.98 -7.13 17.87
CA ALA A 503 18.15 -8.32 17.98
C ALA A 503 16.70 -7.97 18.37
N GLU A 504 16.50 -7.06 19.33
CA GLU A 504 15.18 -6.55 19.68
C GLU A 504 14.49 -5.87 18.48
N ALA A 505 15.22 -5.02 17.74
CA ALA A 505 14.70 -4.39 16.54
C ALA A 505 14.34 -5.40 15.44
N MET A 506 15.08 -6.51 15.34
CA MET A 506 14.78 -7.61 14.43
C MET A 506 13.50 -8.35 14.80
N VAL A 507 13.30 -8.67 16.08
CA VAL A 507 12.07 -9.28 16.59
C VAL A 507 10.86 -8.39 16.27
N LEU A 508 10.97 -7.08 16.55
CA LEU A 508 9.92 -6.11 16.23
C LEU A 508 9.58 -6.11 14.73
N SER A 509 10.61 -6.09 13.89
CA SER A 509 10.48 -6.08 12.42
C SER A 509 9.77 -7.34 11.90
N ALA A 510 10.13 -8.51 12.44
CA ALA A 510 9.50 -9.78 12.10
C ALA A 510 8.03 -9.84 12.57
N GLU A 511 7.74 -9.34 13.77
CA GLU A 511 6.36 -9.28 14.28
C GLU A 511 5.48 -8.35 13.42
N LEU A 512 6.00 -7.16 13.05
CA LEU A 512 5.34 -6.23 12.14
C LEU A 512 5.02 -6.89 10.80
N HIS A 513 6.01 -7.62 10.24
CA HIS A 513 5.86 -8.34 8.98
C HIS A 513 4.69 -9.34 9.07
N TYR A 514 4.74 -10.30 9.98
CA TYR A 514 3.72 -11.36 10.03
C TYR A 514 2.33 -10.89 10.41
N ARG A 515 2.22 -9.87 11.28
CA ARG A 515 0.91 -9.28 11.63
C ARG A 515 0.28 -8.53 10.46
N ALA A 516 1.06 -7.86 9.62
CA ALA A 516 0.52 -7.27 8.39
C ALA A 516 0.24 -8.34 7.32
N SER A 517 1.12 -9.33 7.19
CA SER A 517 0.95 -10.45 6.25
C SER A 517 -0.33 -11.25 6.52
N SER A 518 -0.73 -11.41 7.79
CA SER A 518 -1.98 -12.10 8.14
C SER A 518 -3.23 -11.30 7.72
N MET A 519 -3.14 -9.97 7.67
CA MET A 519 -4.23 -9.12 7.22
C MET A 519 -4.46 -9.26 5.71
N ARG A 520 -3.41 -9.13 4.89
CA ARG A 520 -3.52 -9.08 3.42
C ARG A 520 -3.87 -10.45 2.82
N LYS A 521 -5.07 -10.56 2.24
CA LYS A 521 -5.64 -11.78 1.64
C LYS A 521 -5.64 -11.71 0.10
N GLU A 522 -4.45 -11.54 -0.48
CA GLU A 522 -4.20 -11.54 -1.93
C GLU A 522 -2.74 -11.91 -2.21
N SER A 523 -2.39 -12.06 -3.49
CA SER A 523 -1.01 -12.08 -3.96
C SER A 523 -0.74 -10.90 -4.89
N ARG A 524 0.28 -10.09 -4.57
CA ARG A 524 0.65 -8.89 -5.33
C ARG A 524 2.15 -8.61 -5.25
N GLY A 525 2.80 -8.48 -6.40
CA GLY A 525 4.23 -8.18 -6.47
C GLY A 525 5.08 -9.23 -5.75
N TRP A 526 5.78 -8.82 -4.69
CA TRP A 526 6.60 -9.70 -3.84
C TRP A 526 5.84 -10.35 -2.67
N PHE A 527 4.58 -9.97 -2.46
CA PHE A 527 3.74 -10.60 -1.46
C PHE A 527 2.96 -11.76 -2.09
N LEU A 528 3.34 -13.00 -1.80
CA LEU A 528 2.76 -14.20 -2.41
C LEU A 528 2.07 -15.08 -1.36
N ARG A 529 0.79 -15.36 -1.57
CA ARG A 529 -0.08 -16.20 -0.74
C ARG A 529 -0.55 -17.40 -1.58
N GLU A 530 -0.18 -18.62 -1.21
CA GLU A 530 -0.67 -19.83 -1.91
C GLU A 530 -2.18 -20.02 -1.74
N ASP A 531 -2.73 -19.62 -0.60
CA ASP A 531 -4.16 -19.67 -0.25
C ASP A 531 -4.98 -18.50 -0.82
N TYR A 532 -4.32 -17.43 -1.27
CA TYR A 532 -4.91 -16.29 -2.00
C TYR A 532 -4.03 -15.93 -3.21
N PRO A 533 -3.98 -16.78 -4.26
CA PRO A 533 -2.96 -16.70 -5.32
C PRO A 533 -3.13 -15.53 -6.29
N GLU A 534 -4.28 -14.88 -6.28
CA GLU A 534 -4.65 -13.82 -7.23
C GLU A 534 -4.53 -12.42 -6.61
N ARG A 535 -4.33 -11.43 -7.48
CA ARG A 535 -4.36 -10.01 -7.14
C ARG A 535 -5.81 -9.56 -6.93
N ASP A 536 -6.10 -8.87 -5.83
CA ASP A 536 -7.44 -8.39 -5.48
C ASP A 536 -7.46 -6.86 -5.34
N ASP A 537 -7.69 -6.17 -6.45
CA ASP A 537 -7.76 -4.71 -6.47
C ASP A 537 -9.00 -4.15 -5.74
N ALA A 538 -10.07 -4.93 -5.59
CA ALA A 538 -11.29 -4.46 -4.94
C ALA A 538 -11.10 -4.33 -3.43
N ASN A 539 -10.47 -5.32 -2.80
CA ASN A 539 -10.29 -5.32 -1.36
C ASN A 539 -8.93 -4.77 -0.92
N TRP A 540 -7.87 -4.94 -1.71
CA TRP A 540 -6.49 -4.78 -1.24
C TRP A 540 -5.66 -3.73 -1.97
N LEU A 541 -6.28 -2.92 -2.83
CA LEU A 541 -5.69 -1.69 -3.36
C LEU A 541 -5.67 -0.57 -2.31
N LYS A 542 -4.97 -0.86 -1.21
CA LYS A 542 -4.76 -0.02 -0.02
C LYS A 542 -3.41 -0.34 0.62
N TRP A 543 -2.81 0.67 1.24
CA TRP A 543 -1.63 0.50 2.07
C TRP A 543 -2.03 0.02 3.46
N ILE A 544 -1.21 -0.85 4.06
CA ILE A 544 -1.35 -1.25 5.46
C ILE A 544 -0.45 -0.33 6.28
N ASP A 545 -1.06 0.40 7.19
CA ASP A 545 -0.38 1.32 8.09
C ASP A 545 -0.40 0.74 9.52
N VAL A 546 0.66 0.97 10.28
CA VAL A 546 0.75 0.57 11.69
C VAL A 546 1.38 1.68 12.52
N VAL A 547 0.81 1.91 13.69
CA VAL A 547 1.32 2.87 14.69
C VAL A 547 1.47 2.18 16.03
N ASN A 548 2.44 2.62 16.81
CA ASN A 548 2.53 2.27 18.23
C ASN A 548 1.56 3.16 19.02
N LYS A 549 0.51 2.58 19.59
CA LYS A 549 -0.41 3.26 20.49
C LYS A 549 -0.23 2.69 21.89
N ASP A 550 0.43 3.44 22.76
CA ASP A 550 0.66 3.08 24.17
C ASP A 550 1.33 1.70 24.38
N GLY A 551 2.22 1.30 23.45
CA GLY A 551 2.92 0.01 23.48
C GLY A 551 2.29 -1.07 22.60
N GLU A 552 1.12 -0.83 22.01
CA GLU A 552 0.39 -1.79 21.18
C GLU A 552 0.48 -1.46 19.68
N MET A 553 0.67 -2.51 18.85
CA MET A 553 0.62 -2.41 17.39
C MET A 553 -0.83 -2.22 16.94
N THR A 554 -1.17 -1.00 16.54
CA THR A 554 -2.49 -0.68 15.98
C THR A 554 -2.40 -0.59 14.47
N PHE A 555 -3.04 -1.53 13.78
CA PHE A 555 -3.10 -1.56 12.32
C PHE A 555 -4.30 -0.78 11.78
N SER A 556 -4.13 -0.17 10.62
CA SER A 556 -5.16 0.51 9.84
C SER A 556 -4.85 0.39 8.35
N THR A 557 -5.73 0.89 7.49
CA THR A 557 -5.47 0.92 6.05
C THR A 557 -5.68 2.31 5.47
N THR A 558 -4.85 2.68 4.50
CA THR A 558 -4.97 3.94 3.75
C THR A 558 -5.36 3.62 2.31
N ARG A 559 -6.51 4.13 1.88
CA ARG A 559 -6.96 4.04 0.48
C ARG A 559 -6.03 4.83 -0.44
N LEU A 560 -5.73 4.28 -1.61
CA LEU A 560 -4.94 4.97 -2.63
C LEU A 560 -5.82 5.96 -3.41
N PRO A 561 -5.31 7.16 -3.77
CA PRO A 561 -6.05 8.16 -4.54
C PRO A 561 -6.05 7.83 -6.04
N VAL A 562 -6.49 6.62 -6.39
CA VAL A 562 -6.44 6.03 -7.74
C VAL A 562 -7.19 6.83 -8.78
N GLU A 563 -8.17 7.63 -8.37
CA GLU A 563 -8.96 8.49 -9.24
C GLU A 563 -8.12 9.62 -9.84
N THR A 564 -7.17 10.12 -9.06
CA THR A 564 -6.29 11.25 -9.40
C THR A 564 -4.99 10.83 -10.09
N TRP A 565 -4.64 9.55 -9.98
CA TRP A 565 -3.39 9.04 -10.51
C TRP A 565 -3.42 8.87 -12.05
N PRO A 566 -2.30 9.17 -12.73
CA PRO A 566 -2.24 9.11 -14.19
C PRO A 566 -2.32 7.69 -14.73
N VAL A 567 -1.79 6.69 -14.02
CA VAL A 567 -1.91 5.27 -14.37
C VAL A 567 -2.90 4.61 -13.42
N LYS A 568 -3.92 3.95 -13.96
CA LYS A 568 -5.00 3.35 -13.20
C LYS A 568 -4.98 1.84 -13.38
N PRO A 569 -5.43 1.05 -12.38
CA PRO A 569 -5.66 -0.37 -12.56
C PRO A 569 -6.52 -0.60 -13.80
N ASP A 570 -6.12 -1.59 -14.60
CA ASP A 570 -6.90 -2.02 -15.75
C ASP A 570 -8.32 -2.35 -15.28
N LYS A 571 -9.34 -1.70 -15.87
CA LYS A 571 -10.75 -1.90 -15.49
C LYS A 571 -11.25 -3.35 -15.73
N SER A 572 -10.39 -4.22 -16.26
CA SER A 572 -10.70 -5.55 -16.79
C SER A 572 -10.79 -6.66 -15.73
N VAL A 573 -10.51 -6.39 -14.46
CA VAL A 573 -10.92 -7.28 -13.37
C VAL A 573 -11.47 -6.45 -12.22
N ILE A 574 -12.60 -5.77 -12.44
CA ILE A 574 -13.47 -5.49 -11.30
C ILE A 574 -14.14 -6.83 -10.99
N PRO A 575 -13.90 -7.45 -9.82
CA PRO A 575 -14.50 -8.73 -9.47
C PRO A 575 -16.00 -8.64 -9.65
N THR A 576 -16.54 -9.51 -10.50
CA THR A 576 -17.97 -9.72 -10.58
C THR A 576 -18.37 -10.78 -9.56
N VAL A 577 -19.62 -10.78 -9.14
CA VAL A 577 -20.16 -11.83 -8.28
C VAL A 577 -20.04 -13.20 -8.98
N PRO A 578 -19.99 -14.31 -8.23
CA PRO A 578 -19.95 -15.64 -8.83
C PRO A 578 -21.17 -15.94 -9.71
N VAL A 579 -20.95 -16.67 -10.81
CA VAL A 579 -22.00 -17.19 -11.70
C VAL A 579 -21.86 -18.70 -11.87
N THR A 580 -22.99 -19.42 -11.94
CA THR A 580 -23.02 -20.87 -12.17
C THR A 580 -22.79 -21.21 -13.64
N GLU A 581 -22.49 -22.47 -13.96
CA GLU A 581 -22.32 -22.89 -15.35
C GLU A 581 -23.64 -22.82 -16.15
N GLU A 582 -24.78 -23.06 -15.51
CA GLU A 582 -26.10 -22.88 -16.12
C GLU A 582 -26.35 -21.40 -16.47
N GLU A 583 -26.02 -20.50 -15.54
CA GLU A 583 -26.13 -19.05 -15.75
C GLU A 583 -25.23 -18.59 -16.91
N LYS A 584 -24.02 -19.14 -17.04
CA LYS A 584 -23.10 -18.85 -18.16
C LYS A 584 -23.64 -19.30 -19.52
N ALA A 585 -24.36 -20.42 -19.55
CA ALA A 585 -24.98 -20.94 -20.77
C ALA A 585 -26.29 -20.22 -21.15
N GLY A 586 -26.88 -19.46 -20.21
CA GLY A 586 -28.16 -18.78 -20.39
C GLY A 586 -28.10 -17.50 -21.23
N PRO A 587 -29.24 -17.05 -21.77
CA PRO A 587 -29.31 -15.88 -22.67
C PRO A 587 -28.94 -14.55 -21.97
N LEU A 588 -29.06 -14.49 -20.64
CA LEU A 588 -28.76 -13.29 -19.86
C LEU A 588 -27.26 -13.09 -19.57
N TYR A 589 -26.43 -14.11 -19.79
CA TYR A 589 -24.99 -14.02 -19.53
C TYR A 589 -24.29 -12.94 -20.37
N LYS A 590 -24.82 -12.65 -21.56
CA LYS A 590 -24.34 -11.55 -22.41
C LYS A 590 -24.47 -10.17 -21.73
N TYR A 591 -25.49 -9.97 -20.89
CA TYR A 591 -25.65 -8.74 -20.10
C TYR A 591 -24.75 -8.74 -18.87
N PHE A 592 -24.48 -9.90 -18.29
CA PHE A 592 -23.58 -10.03 -17.14
C PHE A 592 -22.13 -9.70 -17.50
N THR A 593 -21.68 -10.15 -18.67
CA THR A 593 -20.32 -9.91 -19.18
C THR A 593 -20.16 -8.57 -19.90
N ARG A 594 -21.27 -7.84 -20.13
CA ARG A 594 -21.24 -6.50 -20.70
C ARG A 594 -20.58 -5.54 -19.73
N THR A 595 -19.68 -4.69 -20.25
CA THR A 595 -19.10 -3.61 -19.46
C THR A 595 -20.21 -2.70 -18.93
N MET A 596 -20.28 -2.56 -17.61
CA MET A 596 -21.26 -1.67 -16.96
C MET A 596 -21.07 -0.23 -17.44
N VAL A 597 -22.17 0.47 -17.64
CA VAL A 597 -22.12 1.91 -17.91
C VAL A 597 -21.73 2.65 -16.64
N GLU A 598 -20.66 3.43 -16.70
CA GLU A 598 -20.15 4.19 -15.57
C GLU A 598 -21.00 5.46 -15.35
N ALA A 599 -21.31 5.73 -14.09
CA ALA A 599 -21.94 6.99 -13.69
C ALA A 599 -20.95 8.15 -13.85
N ASP A 600 -21.48 9.34 -14.12
CA ASP A 600 -20.69 10.57 -14.17
C ASP A 600 -19.94 10.76 -12.83
N PRO A 601 -18.59 10.85 -12.85
CA PRO A 601 -17.79 11.09 -11.65
C PRO A 601 -18.25 12.30 -10.81
N ALA A 602 -18.87 13.30 -11.42
CA ALA A 602 -19.44 14.45 -10.72
C ALA A 602 -20.52 14.05 -9.71
N LEU A 603 -21.26 12.96 -9.95
CA LEU A 603 -22.29 12.46 -9.03
C LEU A 603 -21.66 11.94 -7.74
N TYR A 604 -20.56 11.19 -7.83
CA TYR A 604 -19.83 10.73 -6.65
C TYR A 604 -19.14 11.87 -5.90
N SER A 605 -18.67 12.89 -6.61
CA SER A 605 -18.11 14.10 -6.00
C SER A 605 -19.17 14.87 -5.20
N ALA A 606 -20.37 15.04 -5.77
CA ALA A 606 -21.51 15.63 -5.07
C ALA A 606 -21.97 14.80 -3.86
N ALA A 607 -21.79 13.48 -3.90
CA ALA A 607 -22.08 12.55 -2.82
C ALA A 607 -20.89 12.34 -1.84
N SER A 608 -19.83 13.16 -1.91
CA SER A 608 -18.63 12.96 -1.07
C SER A 608 -18.82 13.42 0.37
N MET A 609 -19.68 14.43 0.59
CA MET A 609 -19.96 15.07 1.88
C MET A 609 -21.48 15.13 2.12
N PRO A 610 -21.93 15.11 3.39
CA PRO A 610 -23.34 15.25 3.72
C PRO A 610 -23.93 16.59 3.23
N CYS A 611 -25.17 16.55 2.76
CA CYS A 611 -25.94 17.73 2.41
C CYS A 611 -26.46 18.49 3.64
N ASP A 612 -26.91 19.72 3.41
CA ASP A 612 -27.64 20.50 4.40
C ASP A 612 -28.99 19.81 4.73
N PRO A 613 -29.23 19.39 5.98
CA PRO A 613 -30.48 18.75 6.39
C PRO A 613 -31.75 19.56 6.10
N ALA A 614 -31.66 20.89 6.03
CA ALA A 614 -32.80 21.75 5.76
C ALA A 614 -33.37 21.59 4.33
N LYS A 615 -32.58 21.01 3.42
CA LYS A 615 -32.95 20.77 2.01
C LYS A 615 -33.58 19.39 1.79
N ALA A 616 -33.53 18.53 2.79
CA ALA A 616 -34.06 17.18 2.71
C ALA A 616 -35.52 17.12 3.18
N ILE A 617 -36.29 16.18 2.63
CA ILE A 617 -37.67 15.94 3.04
C ILE A 617 -37.77 14.73 3.96
N SER A 618 -38.64 14.80 4.96
CA SER A 618 -39.06 13.68 5.79
C SER A 618 -39.94 12.70 5.01
N PRO A 619 -40.04 11.41 5.38
CA PRO A 619 -41.00 10.50 4.76
C PRO A 619 -42.46 10.98 4.94
N LEU A 620 -42.75 11.79 5.96
CA LEU A 620 -44.08 12.41 6.13
C LEU A 620 -44.42 13.41 5.01
N GLU A 621 -43.41 13.88 4.28
CA GLU A 621 -43.53 14.83 3.18
C GLU A 621 -43.34 14.14 1.81
N MET A 622 -43.37 12.81 1.74
CA MET A 622 -43.12 12.06 0.49
C MET A 622 -44.03 12.48 -0.68
N ASN A 623 -45.24 12.95 -0.39
CA ASN A 623 -46.20 13.45 -1.38
C ASN A 623 -45.78 14.76 -2.07
N LYS A 624 -44.69 15.42 -1.61
CA LYS A 624 -44.03 16.52 -2.33
C LYS A 624 -43.31 16.05 -3.59
N LEU A 625 -43.05 14.74 -3.74
CA LEU A 625 -42.47 14.19 -4.98
C LEU A 625 -43.39 14.39 -6.20
N PHE A 626 -44.69 14.56 -5.98
CA PHE A 626 -45.66 14.90 -7.04
C PHE A 626 -45.65 16.38 -7.44
N ASP A 627 -45.04 17.26 -6.64
CA ASP A 627 -45.04 18.69 -6.92
C ASP A 627 -44.25 18.98 -8.20
N GLU A 628 -44.65 20.03 -8.93
CA GLU A 628 -43.97 20.41 -10.17
C GLU A 628 -42.52 20.85 -9.90
N GLY A 629 -41.61 20.48 -10.80
CA GLY A 629 -40.18 20.81 -10.68
C GLY A 629 -39.37 19.79 -9.90
N TYR A 630 -38.42 20.28 -9.10
CA TYR A 630 -37.44 19.50 -8.34
C TYR A 630 -37.41 19.96 -6.87
N LEU A 631 -37.09 19.04 -5.98
CA LEU A 631 -36.84 19.34 -4.57
C LEU A 631 -35.42 19.89 -4.40
N ASP A 632 -35.16 20.60 -3.30
CA ASP A 632 -33.84 21.19 -3.02
C ASP A 632 -32.71 20.16 -2.92
N MET A 633 -33.05 18.91 -2.57
CA MET A 633 -32.13 17.77 -2.56
C MET A 633 -32.63 16.66 -3.50
N GLU A 634 -32.08 16.62 -4.72
CA GLU A 634 -32.26 15.52 -5.68
C GLU A 634 -31.10 14.52 -5.68
N LEU A 635 -29.93 14.91 -5.17
CA LEU A 635 -28.75 14.07 -5.03
C LEU A 635 -28.06 14.39 -3.71
N GLY A 636 -27.77 13.36 -2.91
CA GLY A 636 -27.01 13.49 -1.68
C GLY A 636 -27.62 12.75 -0.49
N TYR A 637 -27.02 12.92 0.68
CA TYR A 637 -27.42 12.24 1.92
C TYR A 637 -27.17 13.14 3.13
N CYS A 638 -27.96 12.99 4.18
CA CYS A 638 -27.75 13.70 5.45
C CYS A 638 -28.51 13.04 6.60
N ASN A 639 -28.22 13.46 7.84
CA ASN A 639 -29.10 13.19 8.96
C ASN A 639 -30.25 14.21 8.97
N LEU A 640 -31.47 13.74 9.20
CA LEU A 640 -32.59 14.61 9.51
C LEU A 640 -32.47 15.18 10.94
N PRO A 641 -33.14 16.30 11.28
CA PRO A 641 -33.07 16.91 12.61
C PRO A 641 -33.42 15.97 13.77
N ASP A 642 -34.27 14.98 13.51
CA ASP A 642 -34.72 13.97 14.48
C ASP A 642 -33.72 12.82 14.70
N GLY A 643 -32.57 12.86 14.02
CA GLY A 643 -31.48 11.90 14.12
C GLY A 643 -31.54 10.75 13.11
N THR A 644 -32.63 10.63 12.36
CA THR A 644 -32.77 9.65 11.27
C THR A 644 -31.89 10.06 10.09
N ALA A 645 -31.83 9.25 9.03
CA ALA A 645 -31.04 9.57 7.86
C ALA A 645 -31.84 9.43 6.57
N VAL A 646 -31.46 10.22 5.58
CA VAL A 646 -32.09 10.21 4.26
C VAL A 646 -31.03 10.28 3.19
N LEU A 647 -31.27 9.58 2.08
CA LEU A 647 -30.56 9.79 0.83
C LEU A 647 -31.52 10.06 -0.32
N ALA A 648 -31.04 10.82 -1.29
CA ALA A 648 -31.71 11.15 -2.53
C ALA A 648 -30.77 10.86 -3.70
N ASN A 649 -31.32 10.28 -4.76
CA ASN A 649 -30.62 10.10 -6.03
C ASN A 649 -31.59 10.33 -7.20
N LYS A 650 -31.18 11.15 -8.16
CA LYS A 650 -31.92 11.40 -9.40
C LYS A 650 -31.13 10.84 -10.58
N THR A 651 -31.74 9.91 -11.30
CA THR A 651 -31.12 9.25 -12.45
C THR A 651 -32.01 9.41 -13.68
N PHE A 652 -31.42 9.76 -14.82
CA PHE A 652 -32.14 9.81 -16.11
C PHE A 652 -32.10 8.45 -16.80
N PHE A 653 -33.26 8.01 -17.29
CA PHE A 653 -33.48 6.74 -17.97
C PHE A 653 -33.83 7.01 -19.44
N PRO A 654 -32.84 7.04 -20.35
CA PRO A 654 -33.08 7.35 -21.76
C PRO A 654 -33.93 6.27 -22.42
N ASN A 655 -34.89 6.68 -23.24
CA ASN A 655 -35.78 5.79 -24.00
C ASN A 655 -36.56 4.76 -23.15
N CYS A 656 -36.67 4.97 -21.85
CA CYS A 656 -37.45 4.11 -20.96
C CYS A 656 -38.87 4.66 -20.75
N THR A 657 -39.81 3.77 -20.43
CA THR A 657 -41.17 4.12 -19.98
C THR A 657 -41.39 3.64 -18.53
N PRO A 658 -42.40 4.18 -17.81
CA PRO A 658 -42.74 3.67 -16.47
C PRO A 658 -43.08 2.17 -16.45
N GLU A 659 -43.71 1.66 -17.52
CA GLU A 659 -44.03 0.24 -17.66
C GLU A 659 -42.78 -0.65 -17.71
N MET A 660 -41.70 -0.19 -18.38
CA MET A 660 -40.43 -0.94 -18.39
C MET A 660 -39.86 -1.09 -16.98
N PHE A 661 -40.03 -0.07 -16.14
CA PHE A 661 -39.59 -0.11 -14.75
C PHE A 661 -40.45 -1.05 -13.91
N ASP A 662 -41.78 -1.04 -14.10
CA ASP A 662 -42.68 -2.01 -13.46
C ASP A 662 -42.38 -3.46 -13.89
N PHE A 663 -42.06 -3.67 -15.18
CA PHE A 663 -41.59 -4.96 -15.68
C PHE A 663 -40.35 -5.43 -14.93
N TRP A 664 -39.36 -4.55 -14.78
CA TRP A 664 -38.11 -4.90 -14.10
C TRP A 664 -38.37 -5.46 -12.70
N PHE A 665 -39.17 -4.77 -11.88
CA PHE A 665 -39.48 -5.17 -10.51
C PHE A 665 -40.37 -6.42 -10.41
N ALA A 666 -41.22 -6.68 -11.41
CA ALA A 666 -41.92 -7.95 -11.51
C ALA A 666 -41.02 -9.11 -11.95
N TRP A 667 -39.98 -8.81 -12.75
CA TRP A 667 -39.18 -9.81 -13.48
C TRP A 667 -37.87 -10.21 -12.77
N HIS A 668 -37.19 -9.27 -12.12
CA HIS A 668 -35.83 -9.49 -11.59
C HIS A 668 -35.81 -10.48 -10.42
N GLY A 669 -36.90 -10.54 -9.64
CA GLY A 669 -37.00 -11.38 -8.44
C GLY A 669 -37.14 -12.88 -8.71
N VAL A 670 -37.36 -13.26 -9.97
CA VAL A 670 -37.69 -14.64 -10.37
C VAL A 670 -36.46 -15.53 -10.45
N GLU A 671 -35.31 -14.98 -10.84
CA GLU A 671 -34.08 -15.74 -11.10
C GLU A 671 -32.84 -14.91 -10.77
N GLY A 672 -31.87 -15.51 -10.09
CA GLY A 672 -30.69 -14.82 -9.56
C GLY A 672 -29.92 -13.99 -10.59
N ILE A 673 -29.63 -14.54 -11.77
CA ILE A 673 -28.87 -13.84 -12.81
C ILE A 673 -29.54 -12.53 -13.27
N ARG A 674 -30.88 -12.42 -13.19
CA ARG A 674 -31.60 -11.19 -13.54
C ARG A 674 -31.24 -10.03 -12.61
N TYR A 675 -30.94 -10.35 -11.36
CA TYR A 675 -30.44 -9.40 -10.38
C TYR A 675 -28.96 -9.09 -10.58
N LYS A 676 -28.16 -10.11 -10.92
CA LYS A 676 -26.72 -9.96 -11.20
C LYS A 676 -26.46 -9.00 -12.35
N ILE A 677 -27.25 -9.04 -13.43
CA ILE A 677 -27.04 -8.14 -14.58
C ILE A 677 -27.34 -6.67 -14.25
N TRP A 678 -28.09 -6.40 -13.17
CA TRP A 678 -28.33 -5.04 -12.68
C TRP A 678 -27.02 -4.39 -12.22
N ASN A 679 -26.25 -5.13 -11.43
CA ASN A 679 -24.94 -4.71 -10.95
C ASN A 679 -24.03 -5.94 -10.77
N PRO A 680 -23.34 -6.38 -11.84
CA PRO A 680 -22.51 -7.58 -11.84
C PRO A 680 -21.43 -7.62 -10.75
N GLN A 681 -21.09 -6.48 -10.17
CA GLN A 681 -20.03 -6.34 -9.17
C GLN A 681 -20.53 -6.48 -7.73
N GLN A 682 -21.84 -6.31 -7.47
CA GLN A 682 -22.37 -6.19 -6.10
C GLN A 682 -23.63 -7.02 -5.84
N HIS A 683 -24.36 -7.44 -6.88
CA HIS A 683 -25.63 -8.17 -6.72
C HIS A 683 -25.37 -9.66 -6.83
N TYR A 684 -25.38 -10.38 -5.70
CA TYR A 684 -25.04 -11.81 -5.69
C TYR A 684 -26.24 -12.70 -6.00
N ASN A 685 -27.41 -12.41 -5.44
CA ASN A 685 -28.62 -13.18 -5.71
C ASN A 685 -29.89 -12.42 -5.30
N VAL A 686 -31.03 -12.82 -5.86
CA VAL A 686 -32.35 -12.45 -5.36
C VAL A 686 -33.30 -13.64 -5.49
N GLN A 687 -34.27 -13.71 -4.59
CA GLN A 687 -35.41 -14.60 -4.73
C GLN A 687 -36.67 -13.93 -4.20
N THR A 688 -37.72 -13.90 -5.03
CA THR A 688 -39.06 -13.53 -4.55
C THR A 688 -39.63 -14.64 -3.68
N MET A 689 -40.20 -14.27 -2.53
CA MET A 689 -40.87 -15.18 -1.61
C MET A 689 -42.29 -15.54 -2.08
N ASN A 690 -42.76 -14.93 -3.19
CA ASN A 690 -44.10 -15.08 -3.73
C ASN A 690 -44.06 -15.46 -5.23
N MET A 691 -43.35 -16.54 -5.56
CA MET A 691 -43.09 -16.94 -6.94
C MET A 691 -44.36 -17.11 -7.78
N ASP A 692 -45.41 -17.73 -7.23
CA ASP A 692 -46.69 -17.93 -7.94
C ASP A 692 -47.31 -16.60 -8.36
N LYS A 693 -47.24 -15.59 -7.48
CA LYS A 693 -47.74 -14.23 -7.74
C LYS A 693 -46.87 -13.50 -8.76
N ALA A 694 -45.54 -13.64 -8.67
CA ALA A 694 -44.60 -13.03 -9.62
C ALA A 694 -44.77 -13.57 -11.05
N MET A 695 -45.25 -14.82 -11.20
CA MET A 695 -45.47 -15.48 -12.48
C MET A 695 -46.94 -15.45 -12.97
N ASP A 696 -47.87 -14.89 -12.18
CA ASP A 696 -49.29 -14.87 -12.53
C ASP A 696 -49.59 -13.87 -13.66
N LYS A 697 -49.78 -14.42 -14.86
CA LYS A 697 -50.07 -13.63 -16.06
C LYS A 697 -51.45 -12.96 -16.07
N SER A 698 -52.33 -13.23 -15.10
CA SER A 698 -53.62 -12.54 -14.95
C SER A 698 -53.50 -11.20 -14.21
N LEU A 699 -52.40 -11.00 -13.46
CA LEU A 699 -52.11 -9.77 -12.75
C LEU A 699 -51.34 -8.77 -13.62
N SER A 700 -51.56 -7.48 -13.37
CA SER A 700 -50.71 -6.40 -13.90
C SER A 700 -49.29 -6.52 -13.35
N LEU A 701 -48.29 -5.94 -14.05
CA LEU A 701 -46.89 -5.98 -13.61
C LEU A 701 -46.71 -5.46 -12.17
N LYS A 702 -47.42 -4.38 -11.81
CA LYS A 702 -47.42 -3.80 -10.46
C LYS A 702 -47.93 -4.77 -9.40
N GLU A 703 -49.07 -5.39 -9.67
CA GLU A 703 -49.68 -6.36 -8.76
C GLU A 703 -48.81 -7.58 -8.52
N ARG A 704 -47.89 -7.93 -9.44
CA ARG A 704 -47.00 -9.09 -9.28
C ARG A 704 -45.90 -8.90 -8.25
N TYR A 705 -45.45 -7.66 -8.01
CA TYR A 705 -44.43 -7.36 -7.00
C TYR A 705 -44.98 -6.58 -5.78
N TRP A 706 -46.20 -6.07 -5.81
CA TRP A 706 -46.81 -5.51 -4.60
C TRP A 706 -47.10 -6.58 -3.56
N ASP A 707 -46.93 -6.24 -2.29
CA ASP A 707 -47.12 -7.14 -1.14
C ASP A 707 -46.32 -8.44 -1.26
N THR A 708 -45.11 -8.33 -1.81
CA THR A 708 -44.14 -9.43 -1.86
C THR A 708 -42.89 -9.08 -1.09
N ALA A 709 -42.22 -10.12 -0.57
CA ALA A 709 -40.89 -9.98 0.02
C ALA A 709 -39.86 -10.57 -0.94
N HIS A 710 -38.75 -9.87 -1.15
CA HIS A 710 -37.58 -10.38 -1.86
C HIS A 710 -36.46 -10.61 -0.86
N ASP A 711 -35.88 -11.81 -0.90
CA ASP A 711 -34.66 -12.18 -0.19
C ASP A 711 -33.47 -11.86 -1.10
N VAL A 712 -32.74 -10.81 -0.74
CA VAL A 712 -31.67 -10.21 -1.55
C VAL A 712 -30.33 -10.46 -0.88
N TYR A 713 -29.34 -10.86 -1.66
CA TYR A 713 -27.95 -10.96 -1.23
C TYR A 713 -27.09 -10.02 -2.07
N GLU A 714 -26.58 -8.96 -1.44
CA GLU A 714 -25.87 -7.87 -2.13
C GLU A 714 -24.82 -7.17 -1.26
N ASP A 715 -23.88 -6.46 -1.90
CA ASP A 715 -22.89 -5.62 -1.24
C ASP A 715 -23.11 -4.13 -1.56
N CYS A 716 -23.63 -3.39 -0.59
CA CYS A 716 -23.87 -1.95 -0.69
C CYS A 716 -22.67 -1.09 -0.25
N GLY A 717 -21.47 -1.67 -0.10
CA GLY A 717 -20.21 -0.99 0.24
C GLY A 717 -19.66 -1.31 1.64
N GLU A 718 -20.32 -2.18 2.40
CA GLU A 718 -19.89 -2.65 3.73
C GLU A 718 -19.59 -4.17 3.75
N GLY A 719 -19.54 -4.79 2.57
CA GLY A 719 -19.44 -6.24 2.38
C GLY A 719 -20.80 -6.88 2.08
N PRO A 720 -20.81 -8.15 1.61
CA PRO A 720 -22.05 -8.84 1.25
C PRO A 720 -22.98 -9.06 2.45
N GLN A 721 -24.24 -8.63 2.30
CA GLN A 721 -25.29 -8.74 3.31
C GLN A 721 -26.54 -9.36 2.71
N ARG A 722 -27.29 -10.09 3.55
CA ARG A 722 -28.61 -10.63 3.20
C ARG A 722 -29.69 -9.74 3.78
N ILE A 723 -30.54 -9.19 2.93
CA ILE A 723 -31.60 -8.24 3.30
C ILE A 723 -32.95 -8.71 2.77
N PHE A 724 -34.01 -8.37 3.50
CA PHE A 724 -35.38 -8.64 3.09
C PHE A 724 -36.09 -7.35 2.69
N ILE A 725 -36.34 -7.19 1.40
CA ILE A 725 -37.06 -6.02 0.87
C ILE A 725 -38.53 -6.37 0.74
N ASN A 726 -39.40 -5.59 1.38
CA ASN A 726 -40.84 -5.83 1.40
C ASN A 726 -41.54 -4.80 0.53
N PHE A 727 -41.78 -5.15 -0.73
CA PHE A 727 -42.46 -4.28 -1.69
C PHE A 727 -43.94 -4.14 -1.34
N ARG A 728 -44.45 -2.93 -1.45
CA ARG A 728 -45.82 -2.58 -1.06
C ARG A 728 -46.49 -1.72 -2.12
N ASN A 729 -47.82 -1.69 -2.06
CA ASN A 729 -48.59 -0.67 -2.77
C ASN A 729 -48.20 0.73 -2.23
N PRO A 730 -47.95 1.73 -3.08
CA PRO A 730 -47.62 3.10 -2.66
C PRO A 730 -48.60 3.71 -1.63
N VAL A 731 -49.89 3.40 -1.74
CA VAL A 731 -50.91 3.87 -0.79
C VAL A 731 -50.63 3.34 0.62
N ASP A 732 -50.14 2.11 0.73
CA ASP A 732 -49.84 1.46 2.01
C ASP A 732 -48.52 1.93 2.64
N ILE A 733 -47.75 2.78 1.95
CA ILE A 733 -46.52 3.40 2.47
C ILE A 733 -46.75 4.86 2.89
N GLY A 734 -47.83 5.49 2.40
CA GLY A 734 -48.20 6.87 2.73
C GLY A 734 -48.42 7.79 1.53
N PHE A 735 -48.39 7.28 0.30
CA PHE A 735 -48.73 8.09 -0.88
C PHE A 735 -50.23 8.35 -0.98
N ASP A 736 -50.58 9.57 -1.39
CA ASP A 736 -51.96 10.02 -1.53
C ASP A 736 -52.63 9.31 -2.72
N PRO A 737 -53.71 8.53 -2.50
CA PRO A 737 -54.41 7.83 -3.56
C PRO A 737 -55.04 8.76 -4.61
N GLU A 738 -55.39 10.00 -4.25
CA GLU A 738 -55.94 10.96 -5.21
C GLU A 738 -54.84 11.48 -6.15
N LYS A 739 -53.63 11.76 -5.64
CA LYS A 739 -52.49 12.16 -6.49
C LYS A 739 -52.03 11.05 -7.44
N LEU A 740 -52.23 9.78 -7.07
CA LEU A 740 -51.86 8.62 -7.89
C LEU A 740 -52.75 8.44 -9.12
N LYS A 741 -54.02 8.85 -9.09
CA LYS A 741 -54.97 8.65 -10.20
C LYS A 741 -54.51 9.33 -11.49
N ASP A 742 -53.98 10.54 -11.37
CA ASP A 742 -53.55 11.36 -12.51
C ASP A 742 -52.04 11.26 -12.79
N PHE A 743 -51.32 10.47 -11.99
CA PHE A 743 -49.87 10.33 -12.13
C PHE A 743 -49.52 9.40 -13.30
N LYS A 744 -48.90 9.98 -14.33
CA LYS A 744 -48.49 9.25 -15.55
C LYS A 744 -47.22 8.39 -15.38
N GLY A 745 -46.68 8.31 -14.17
CA GLY A 745 -45.47 7.56 -13.85
C GLY A 745 -45.73 6.26 -13.08
N THR A 746 -44.69 5.76 -12.41
CA THR A 746 -44.82 4.65 -11.47
C THR A 746 -44.01 4.89 -10.20
N ILE A 747 -44.40 4.22 -9.12
CA ILE A 747 -43.73 4.28 -7.82
C ILE A 747 -43.49 2.85 -7.36
N VAL A 748 -42.23 2.50 -7.15
CA VAL A 748 -41.82 1.25 -6.51
C VAL A 748 -41.37 1.59 -5.10
N CYS A 749 -42.04 1.05 -4.10
CA CYS A 749 -41.74 1.35 -2.70
C CYS A 749 -41.67 0.08 -1.86
N ALA A 750 -40.85 0.15 -0.81
CA ALA A 750 -40.71 -0.92 0.16
C ALA A 750 -40.68 -0.35 1.58
N GLY A 751 -41.25 -1.10 2.51
CA GLY A 751 -41.34 -0.71 3.91
C GLY A 751 -42.43 -1.51 4.64
N ASN A 752 -42.20 -1.80 5.92
CA ASN A 752 -43.19 -2.42 6.81
C ASN A 752 -42.79 -2.18 8.27
N GLU A 753 -43.44 -2.88 9.20
CA GLU A 753 -43.18 -2.81 10.65
C GLU A 753 -41.88 -3.49 11.11
N LYS A 754 -41.18 -4.19 10.21
CA LYS A 754 -39.95 -4.97 10.51
C LYS A 754 -38.72 -4.47 9.74
N SER A 755 -38.90 -3.54 8.80
CA SER A 755 -37.85 -3.05 7.92
C SER A 755 -37.42 -1.65 8.37
N PRO A 756 -36.15 -1.43 8.74
CA PRO A 756 -35.70 -0.19 9.34
C PRO A 756 -35.56 0.99 8.36
N THR A 757 -36.05 0.83 7.13
CA THR A 757 -35.90 1.79 6.05
C THR A 757 -37.18 1.83 5.21
N ILE A 758 -37.64 3.04 4.90
CA ILE A 758 -38.66 3.26 3.87
C ILE A 758 -37.93 3.60 2.57
N MET A 759 -38.17 2.81 1.53
CA MET A 759 -37.61 3.00 0.20
C MET A 759 -38.71 3.48 -0.76
N CYS A 760 -38.37 4.45 -1.61
CA CYS A 760 -39.21 4.92 -2.70
C CYS A 760 -38.37 5.19 -3.95
N HIS A 761 -38.78 4.58 -5.06
CA HIS A 761 -38.32 4.85 -6.42
C HIS A 761 -39.47 5.49 -7.18
N PHE A 762 -39.44 6.82 -7.30
CA PHE A 762 -40.48 7.61 -7.97
C PHE A 762 -40.06 7.90 -9.41
N MET A 763 -40.69 7.24 -10.39
CA MET A 763 -40.35 7.40 -11.80
C MET A 763 -41.42 8.20 -12.53
N ARG A 764 -41.02 9.28 -13.21
CA ARG A 764 -41.94 10.10 -14.03
C ARG A 764 -41.44 10.23 -15.48
N PRO A 765 -42.34 10.27 -16.48
CA PRO A 765 -41.97 10.58 -17.86
C PRO A 765 -41.44 12.01 -18.00
N VAL A 766 -40.42 12.19 -18.84
CA VAL A 766 -39.88 13.49 -19.29
C VAL A 766 -39.54 13.41 -20.78
N GLU A 767 -39.07 14.50 -21.38
CA GLU A 767 -38.60 14.46 -22.77
C GLU A 767 -37.44 13.46 -22.93
N GLY A 768 -37.53 12.57 -23.92
CA GLY A 768 -36.49 11.58 -24.23
C GLY A 768 -36.44 10.34 -23.33
N GLY A 769 -37.31 10.20 -22.33
CA GLY A 769 -37.33 9.02 -21.45
C GLY A 769 -38.05 9.27 -20.12
N CYS A 770 -37.44 8.79 -19.02
CA CYS A 770 -37.96 8.97 -17.67
C CYS A 770 -36.90 9.52 -16.72
N GLU A 771 -37.34 10.23 -15.68
CA GLU A 771 -36.51 10.53 -14.51
C GLU A 771 -36.91 9.61 -13.36
N LEU A 772 -35.93 8.94 -12.76
CA LEU A 772 -36.06 8.20 -11.52
C LEU A 772 -35.58 9.06 -10.35
N ARG A 773 -36.43 9.24 -9.34
CA ARG A 773 -36.14 9.97 -8.10
C ARG A 773 -36.24 9.01 -6.92
N SER A 774 -35.09 8.51 -6.48
CA SER A 774 -34.97 7.56 -5.38
C SER A 774 -34.87 8.29 -4.05
N ARG A 775 -35.56 7.78 -3.01
CA ARG A 775 -35.47 8.22 -1.62
C ARG A 775 -35.40 7.00 -0.71
N PHE A 776 -34.47 7.03 0.24
CA PHE A 776 -34.42 6.06 1.33
C PHE A 776 -34.41 6.83 2.64
N TRP A 777 -35.39 6.55 3.49
CA TRP A 777 -35.49 7.12 4.84
C TRP A 777 -35.19 6.03 5.86
N MET A 778 -33.98 6.08 6.43
CA MET A 778 -33.45 5.09 7.36
C MET A 778 -33.76 5.51 8.80
N GLY A 779 -34.16 4.56 9.63
CA GLY A 779 -34.69 4.83 10.98
C GLY A 779 -36.21 5.06 11.02
N TRP A 780 -36.91 4.69 9.94
CA TRP A 780 -38.37 4.78 9.80
C TRP A 780 -38.99 3.43 9.41
N HIS A 781 -40.14 3.11 10.01
CA HIS A 781 -41.02 1.97 9.71
C HIS A 781 -42.31 2.47 9.05
N VAL A 782 -43.08 1.54 8.50
CA VAL A 782 -44.49 1.79 8.13
C VAL A 782 -45.41 0.94 9.02
N ILE A 783 -46.28 1.61 9.78
CA ILE A 783 -47.26 0.97 10.66
C ILE A 783 -48.65 1.50 10.28
N GLY A 784 -49.56 0.61 9.91
CA GLY A 784 -50.93 0.98 9.54
C GLY A 784 -51.02 2.00 8.39
N GLY A 785 -50.14 1.87 7.38
CA GLY A 785 -50.11 2.78 6.24
C GLY A 785 -49.40 4.11 6.47
N LYS A 786 -48.73 4.30 7.62
CA LYS A 786 -48.10 5.58 8.00
C LYS A 786 -46.63 5.40 8.36
N PRO A 787 -45.74 6.31 7.92
CA PRO A 787 -44.37 6.38 8.40
C PRO A 787 -44.30 6.66 9.90
N VAL A 788 -43.52 5.85 10.63
CA VAL A 788 -43.28 5.99 12.07
C VAL A 788 -41.77 5.90 12.36
N LYS A 789 -41.22 6.88 13.06
CA LYS A 789 -39.81 6.91 13.50
C LYS A 789 -39.55 5.78 14.50
N MET A 790 -38.46 5.02 14.36
CA MET A 790 -38.10 3.99 15.37
C MET A 790 -36.95 4.37 16.28
N ILE A 791 -36.05 5.25 15.87
CA ILE A 791 -34.87 5.53 16.69
C ILE A 791 -35.27 6.40 17.89
N PRO A 792 -34.70 6.18 19.09
CA PRO A 792 -34.97 7.02 20.25
C PRO A 792 -34.54 8.47 20.03
N ASP A 793 -35.18 9.41 20.74
CA ASP A 793 -34.77 10.81 20.70
C ASP A 793 -33.35 11.00 21.22
N GLY A 794 -32.58 11.86 20.55
CA GLY A 794 -31.16 12.08 20.85
C GLY A 794 -30.19 11.07 20.21
N VAL A 795 -30.68 9.98 19.61
CA VAL A 795 -29.85 9.03 18.85
C VAL A 795 -29.69 9.52 17.40
N ARG A 796 -28.48 9.40 16.85
CA ARG A 796 -28.18 9.72 15.45
C ARG A 796 -27.64 8.50 14.71
N LEU A 797 -28.17 8.25 13.51
CA LEU A 797 -27.64 7.20 12.65
C LEU A 797 -26.28 7.60 12.05
N PRO A 798 -25.31 6.68 11.98
CA PRO A 798 -24.04 6.91 11.30
C PRO A 798 -24.28 7.09 9.80
N LEU A 799 -23.57 8.04 9.20
CA LEU A 799 -23.77 8.39 7.78
C LEU A 799 -22.93 7.57 6.80
N ASP A 800 -21.95 6.80 7.28
CA ASP A 800 -21.08 6.01 6.39
C ASP A 800 -21.87 4.98 5.60
N GLY A 801 -22.76 4.20 6.25
CA GLY A 801 -23.64 3.26 5.55
C GLY A 801 -24.64 3.94 4.60
N VAL A 802 -25.11 5.14 4.93
CA VAL A 802 -26.01 5.95 4.07
C VAL A 802 -25.27 6.40 2.80
N LYS A 803 -24.02 6.82 2.95
CA LYS A 803 -23.13 7.20 1.85
C LYS A 803 -22.81 6.01 0.95
N SER A 804 -22.50 4.87 1.56
CA SER A 804 -22.24 3.61 0.84
C SER A 804 -23.46 3.21 0.00
N LEU A 805 -24.66 3.24 0.60
CA LEU A 805 -25.91 2.97 -0.11
C LEU A 805 -26.19 3.97 -1.24
N LEU A 806 -25.94 5.27 -1.05
CA LEU A 806 -26.07 6.26 -2.12
C LEU A 806 -25.11 5.98 -3.28
N THR A 807 -23.87 5.62 -2.97
CA THR A 807 -22.84 5.28 -3.97
C THR A 807 -23.26 4.05 -4.77
N HIS A 808 -23.77 3.01 -4.08
CA HIS A 808 -24.34 1.83 -4.68
C HIS A 808 -25.54 2.18 -5.59
N ASN A 809 -26.46 3.04 -5.11
CA ASN A 809 -27.66 3.44 -5.83
C ASN A 809 -27.36 4.24 -7.11
N ILE A 810 -26.36 5.11 -7.09
CA ILE A 810 -25.89 5.84 -8.29
C ILE A 810 -25.42 4.83 -9.35
N LYS A 811 -24.65 3.83 -8.93
CA LYS A 811 -24.04 2.85 -9.83
C LYS A 811 -25.05 1.89 -10.44
N GLU A 812 -25.89 1.26 -9.61
CA GLU A 812 -26.86 0.26 -10.07
C GLU A 812 -27.89 0.86 -11.05
N PHE A 813 -28.41 2.06 -10.75
CA PHE A 813 -29.47 2.66 -11.58
C PHE A 813 -28.91 3.31 -12.84
N THR A 814 -27.63 3.73 -12.84
CA THR A 814 -26.95 4.14 -14.09
C THR A 814 -26.84 2.95 -15.03
N ASN A 815 -26.43 1.78 -14.53
CA ASN A 815 -26.32 0.59 -15.37
C ASN A 815 -27.70 0.09 -15.84
N LEU A 816 -28.70 0.07 -14.94
CA LEU A 816 -30.06 -0.33 -15.29
C LEU A 816 -30.64 0.57 -16.39
N ALA A 817 -30.46 1.88 -16.29
CA ALA A 817 -30.92 2.83 -17.30
C ALA A 817 -30.39 2.52 -18.71
N ALA A 818 -29.18 1.94 -18.80
CA ALA A 818 -28.56 1.59 -20.07
C ALA A 818 -29.04 0.26 -20.66
N ILE A 819 -29.39 -0.72 -19.81
CA ILE A 819 -29.76 -2.07 -20.28
C ILE A 819 -31.28 -2.29 -20.34
N LEU A 820 -32.07 -1.54 -19.57
CA LEU A 820 -33.50 -1.80 -19.39
C LEU A 820 -34.31 -1.81 -20.69
N PRO A 821 -34.13 -0.88 -21.66
CA PRO A 821 -34.88 -0.94 -22.92
C PRO A 821 -34.64 -2.22 -23.72
N GLU A 822 -33.40 -2.70 -23.71
CA GLU A 822 -32.98 -3.90 -24.45
C GLU A 822 -33.53 -5.16 -23.77
N VAL A 823 -33.36 -5.26 -22.45
CA VAL A 823 -33.89 -6.38 -21.64
C VAL A 823 -35.41 -6.42 -21.74
N TYR A 824 -36.09 -5.27 -21.63
CA TYR A 824 -37.54 -5.21 -21.78
C TYR A 824 -37.96 -5.71 -23.17
N SER A 825 -37.35 -5.21 -24.25
CA SER A 825 -37.69 -5.62 -25.62
C SER A 825 -37.48 -7.11 -25.86
N GLU A 826 -36.47 -7.72 -25.23
CA GLU A 826 -36.14 -9.13 -25.43
C GLU A 826 -37.04 -10.07 -24.60
N PHE A 827 -37.36 -9.71 -23.35
CA PHE A 827 -37.97 -10.64 -22.40
C PHE A 827 -39.43 -10.32 -22.03
N ILE A 828 -39.96 -9.16 -22.39
CA ILE A 828 -41.35 -8.81 -22.06
C ILE A 828 -42.35 -9.81 -22.67
N GLY A 829 -42.13 -10.25 -23.91
CA GLY A 829 -43.05 -11.14 -24.63
C GLY A 829 -43.22 -12.51 -23.95
N GLU A 830 -42.19 -13.02 -23.28
CA GLU A 830 -42.26 -14.25 -22.51
C GLU A 830 -42.96 -14.03 -21.14
N PHE A 831 -42.93 -12.80 -20.64
CA PHE A 831 -43.35 -12.42 -19.30
C PHE A 831 -44.77 -11.82 -19.24
N THR A 832 -45.32 -11.36 -20.36
CA THR A 832 -46.73 -10.98 -20.52
C THR A 832 -47.50 -12.04 -21.31
N ARG A 833 -48.81 -11.84 -21.50
CA ARG A 833 -49.68 -12.75 -22.27
C ARG A 833 -49.51 -12.55 -23.76
#